data_AF-A0AAW4P412-F1
#
_entry.id   AF-A0AAW4P412-F1
#
_cell.length_a   1.000
_cell.length_b   1.000
_cell.length_c   1.000
_cell.angle_alpha   90.00
_cell.angle_beta   90.00
_cell.angle_gamma   90.00
#
_symmetry.space_group_name_H-M   'P 1'
#
loop_
_entity.id
_entity.type
_entity.pdbx_description
1 polymer ?
#
loop_
_entity_poly.entity_id
_entity_poly.type
_entity_poly.pdbx_seq_one_letter_code
_entity_poly.pdbx_strand_id
1 'polypeptide(L)'
;QQASTALQAGAQAENITAVIAAPNTTGPLTLNTGDAVVLQPSTSVHVNNPDAVALTSTGQRPDGGKSLTPVSVDNTATGVTIAGTVGSPATLTTPGMAAIDAPKQAVSVDTPSGGTSPSAPQPLSAAALLSAIGNGLQNLSTNPLADYPLPTGNNGLLVVDPNADSRYLIHTNPKLEQLGQVDNALFSDLQTLLGQQPSTVVPVETSSQWTQADRVLGSSYLLDKLNLDADHDYRFLGDAEFDTRYISQAVLKQSGQRHLNGTGSDLEQMQKLLDNAAAAQKGMNLQLGVSLTPDQVANLSQSLVWWENIEVNGQTVLAPKLYLAQADKSNLQGSAIVANKIELNAGGSVTNSGTLKAVEVLAIASGDRIDNHEGGLIKSDGGLNLVALNNITNSGSRIEGNTLQLASINGDIINRTESRNFQTAQPTASHSGTGSLMFTELGKTAEIVAGNSLTLSAGKDIRNVAATLNAGQDMALNAKGNVAIEALTLTNNRVDIGWRSSNTALNTAVQGSTVNAGGALSAVAGQDVQIDASSLSGGTALTLAAGNDIRLTAQDTLKETLYQGGSTVQRRTQDVANSQLLSGGDLNLVAGRDVLSEAASLNAKGNATLAAGRDLNLLSQEEETYSGNWWSRHADWQQNITQQSTELTAGKGLNLQAGRDINLQAAQGVASGAVTAQAGNNINLLSATETQHTFFEETKVKKKAFSKTVTHTLRETLQTDEKGSLLSGDSVTMAANQDINLQGSSVVGDKQVTLLANNDVNTAASVENYQNYEEHSKKKSGLFSGGGIGFTIGSTSTSQKLRDQAATQSQSISTLGSTTDSVTVKAGNDVTISGTDMVAGKDIFLQGNNVTLDPGYDTRKQQQEFQQKTGGLTVALSGVVGSALNSAVQSIQAAKSESDGRLALLQGMKAGLSGYQAYQGSQSELNNKGEASFVGVSISLGAQNSRSSQTSEQKQSFGSTLNAAGDIGIESRTGDITVAGSQLKAGGDVMMNAAQDIHLLSARNSEEISGKNSSSGGNIGISLGLSNGSAGLSIFANVNAAKGRETGTGNSWSETTVDAGNHVTLKSERDTRLIGAQVNGERIDVDAGRNLLLQSQQDSERYDSKQTSVAAGGSFTWGSMSGSGYLSASKDKIHSNYDSVQQQTGFFAGKDGFGIKTGEHTQLDAAVIGSTASAEKNRLETGTLGWSGLNNKAEFKVEHSGIGLSASPSMSGSMLSTLAMTVPSALMSLGNSGSAASTTYAAVSDGSLLLRDTAKQVQDIATLS
;
A
#
# COMPACT_ATOMS: atom_id res chain seq x y z
N GLN A 1 -25.97 -14.34 -27.09
CA GLN A 1 -27.31 -14.08 -27.66
C GLN A 1 -27.30 -14.27 -29.18
N GLN A 2 -28.16 -15.16 -29.70
CA GLN A 2 -28.83 -15.02 -31.00
C GLN A 2 -30.11 -15.88 -30.94
N ALA A 3 -31.24 -15.24 -31.23
CA ALA A 3 -32.60 -15.78 -31.35
C ALA A 3 -32.69 -16.80 -32.51
N SER A 4 -33.66 -17.70 -32.70
CA SER A 4 -34.88 -18.14 -32.03
C SER A 4 -35.47 -19.23 -32.94
N THR A 5 -36.04 -20.30 -32.41
CA THR A 5 -37.10 -21.05 -33.11
C THR A 5 -37.96 -21.77 -32.07
N ALA A 6 -39.25 -21.46 -32.09
CA ALA A 6 -40.27 -22.00 -31.21
C ALA A 6 -40.77 -23.36 -31.72
N LEU A 7 -41.10 -24.29 -30.82
CA LEU A 7 -42.45 -24.85 -30.66
C LEU A 7 -42.48 -26.01 -29.64
N GLN A 8 -43.39 -25.85 -28.67
CA GLN A 8 -44.23 -26.85 -28.00
C GLN A 8 -43.61 -28.01 -27.20
N ALA A 9 -43.71 -27.89 -25.88
CA ALA A 9 -44.05 -29.01 -25.01
C ALA A 9 -45.13 -28.56 -23.99
N GLY A 10 -46.26 -29.27 -23.97
CA GLY A 10 -47.25 -29.21 -22.88
C GLY A 10 -46.64 -29.76 -21.58
N ALA A 11 -47.00 -29.23 -20.41
CA ALA A 11 -48.09 -29.73 -19.55
C ALA A 11 -47.85 -31.21 -19.17
N GLN A 12 -47.71 -31.64 -17.92
CA GLN A 12 -48.11 -31.17 -16.58
C GLN A 12 -47.20 -31.90 -15.56
N ALA A 13 -46.66 -31.25 -14.53
CA ALA A 13 -47.25 -31.08 -13.19
C ALA A 13 -47.48 -32.40 -12.43
N GLU A 14 -46.72 -32.66 -11.37
CA GLU A 14 -47.11 -32.47 -9.96
C GLU A 14 -45.87 -32.72 -9.05
N ASN A 15 -45.39 -31.79 -8.21
CA ASN A 15 -45.97 -31.28 -6.95
C ASN A 15 -45.95 -32.40 -5.88
N ILE A 16 -45.23 -32.33 -4.74
CA ILE A 16 -45.52 -31.53 -3.52
C ILE A 16 -44.47 -31.97 -2.45
N THR A 17 -43.61 -31.08 -1.92
CA THR A 17 -43.73 -30.40 -0.57
C THR A 17 -42.99 -31.19 0.53
N ALA A 18 -42.40 -30.68 1.61
CA ALA A 18 -42.00 -29.40 2.22
C ALA A 18 -40.91 -29.80 3.28
N VAL A 19 -39.82 -29.09 3.65
CA VAL A 19 -39.53 -27.68 3.99
C VAL A 19 -39.43 -27.44 5.52
N ILE A 20 -38.50 -26.52 5.89
CA ILE A 20 -38.33 -25.67 7.12
C ILE A 20 -37.64 -26.36 8.34
N ALA A 21 -36.62 -25.78 9.00
CA ALA A 21 -36.54 -24.38 9.43
C ALA A 21 -35.14 -23.81 9.76
N ALA A 22 -34.88 -22.59 9.28
CA ALA A 22 -34.23 -21.51 10.04
C ALA A 22 -35.00 -20.19 9.72
N PRO A 23 -35.16 -19.25 10.68
CA PRO A 23 -36.17 -18.19 10.61
C PRO A 23 -35.72 -16.85 9.98
N ASN A 24 -36.58 -16.35 9.08
CA ASN A 24 -37.11 -14.99 8.83
C ASN A 24 -36.78 -13.87 9.85
N THR A 25 -36.73 -12.56 9.56
CA THR A 25 -37.21 -11.65 8.47
C THR A 25 -36.64 -10.24 8.79
N THR A 26 -36.43 -9.29 7.87
CA THR A 26 -37.39 -8.50 7.05
C THR A 26 -36.54 -7.74 5.99
N GLY A 27 -36.86 -7.52 4.71
CA GLY A 27 -38.08 -7.40 3.92
C GLY A 27 -37.80 -6.32 2.84
N PRO A 28 -38.16 -6.50 1.55
CA PRO A 28 -37.52 -5.81 0.42
C PRO A 28 -38.21 -4.51 -0.02
N LEU A 29 -37.43 -3.54 -0.51
CA LEU A 29 -37.92 -2.38 -1.26
C LEU A 29 -37.73 -2.60 -2.77
N THR A 30 -38.80 -2.32 -3.50
CA THR A 30 -39.03 -2.42 -4.94
C THR A 30 -38.06 -1.58 -5.80
N LEU A 31 -37.48 -2.19 -6.83
CA LEU A 31 -36.73 -1.52 -7.90
C LEU A 31 -37.67 -1.22 -9.10
N ASN A 32 -37.73 0.06 -9.47
CA ASN A 32 -38.42 0.55 -10.66
C ASN A 32 -37.68 0.14 -11.94
N THR A 33 -38.46 -0.06 -13.01
CA THR A 33 -38.03 -0.41 -14.37
C THR A 33 -37.27 0.73 -15.06
N GLY A 34 -36.00 0.93 -14.69
CA GLY A 34 -35.11 1.95 -15.26
C GLY A 34 -33.65 1.54 -15.49
N ASP A 35 -33.12 0.55 -14.77
CA ASP A 35 -31.69 0.23 -14.82
C ASP A 35 -31.41 -1.18 -15.36
N ALA A 36 -31.18 -1.26 -16.67
CA ALA A 36 -30.48 -2.38 -17.29
C ALA A 36 -29.73 -1.85 -18.53
N VAL A 37 -28.48 -1.40 -18.33
CA VAL A 37 -27.58 -1.06 -19.44
C VAL A 37 -26.86 -2.32 -19.89
N VAL A 38 -27.31 -2.86 -21.03
CA VAL A 38 -26.58 -3.82 -21.84
C VAL A 38 -25.63 -3.03 -22.75
N LEU A 39 -24.33 -3.32 -22.65
CA LEU A 39 -23.28 -2.75 -23.49
C LEU A 39 -23.47 -3.17 -24.96
N GLN A 40 -23.67 -2.19 -25.84
CA GLN A 40 -23.55 -2.34 -27.30
C GLN A 40 -22.29 -1.62 -27.82
N PRO A 41 -21.65 -2.14 -28.89
CA PRO A 41 -20.36 -1.65 -29.38
C PRO A 41 -20.57 -0.38 -30.23
N SER A 42 -20.05 0.76 -29.78
CA SER A 42 -20.14 2.02 -30.51
C SER A 42 -19.04 2.17 -31.56
N THR A 43 -19.50 2.50 -32.76
CA THR A 43 -18.76 3.02 -33.91
C THR A 43 -17.84 4.20 -33.58
N SER A 44 -16.75 4.30 -34.34
CA SER A 44 -15.79 5.40 -34.40
C SER A 44 -16.40 6.80 -34.22
N VAL A 45 -16.09 7.43 -33.09
CA VAL A 45 -16.21 8.87 -32.85
C VAL A 45 -14.86 9.36 -32.33
N HIS A 46 -14.41 10.51 -32.80
CA HIS A 46 -13.18 11.17 -32.34
C HIS A 46 -13.23 11.34 -30.81
N VAL A 47 -12.28 10.71 -30.11
CA VAL A 47 -12.02 10.98 -28.70
C VAL A 47 -11.35 12.34 -28.62
N ASN A 48 -12.09 13.35 -28.16
CA ASN A 48 -11.47 14.51 -27.53
C ASN A 48 -10.96 14.05 -26.16
N ASN A 49 -9.67 14.28 -25.96
CA ASN A 49 -8.93 14.42 -24.71
C ASN A 49 -9.74 14.13 -23.42
N PRO A 50 -9.44 13.05 -22.65
CA PRO A 50 -9.99 12.91 -21.31
C PRO A 50 -9.48 14.04 -20.41
N ASP A 51 -10.36 14.50 -19.53
CA ASP A 51 -10.23 15.70 -18.72
C ASP A 51 -8.89 15.82 -17.98
N ALA A 52 -8.23 16.97 -18.19
CA ALA A 52 -7.21 17.45 -17.28
C ALA A 52 -7.87 17.80 -15.95
N VAL A 53 -7.57 17.02 -14.90
CA VAL A 53 -7.92 17.37 -13.53
C VAL A 53 -7.19 18.66 -13.16
N ALA A 54 -7.94 19.76 -13.03
CA ALA A 54 -7.41 20.98 -12.46
C ALA A 54 -7.20 20.79 -10.95
N LEU A 55 -5.94 20.71 -10.52
CA LEU A 55 -5.55 20.79 -9.11
C LEU A 55 -5.95 22.16 -8.56
N THR A 56 -6.68 22.20 -7.44
CA THR A 56 -6.89 23.43 -6.69
C THR A 56 -5.62 23.78 -5.91
N SER A 57 -5.45 25.06 -5.56
CA SER A 57 -4.23 25.63 -4.95
C SER A 57 -3.89 25.13 -3.53
N THR A 58 -4.57 24.08 -3.04
CA THR A 58 -4.34 23.45 -1.73
C THR A 58 -3.93 21.98 -1.80
N GLY A 59 -3.79 21.40 -3.00
CA GLY A 59 -3.28 20.04 -3.15
C GLY A 59 -4.22 18.93 -2.65
N GLN A 60 -5.53 19.18 -2.57
CA GLN A 60 -6.52 18.13 -2.27
C GLN A 60 -7.39 17.80 -3.49
N ARG A 61 -7.71 16.50 -3.62
CA ARG A 61 -8.66 15.92 -4.58
C ARG A 61 -10.04 16.59 -4.42
N PRO A 62 -10.79 16.90 -5.50
CA PRO A 62 -12.16 17.38 -5.35
C PRO A 62 -13.04 16.24 -4.81
N ASP A 63 -13.57 16.40 -3.61
CA ASP A 63 -14.61 15.53 -3.08
C ASP A 63 -15.88 15.69 -3.92
N GLY A 64 -16.23 14.65 -4.68
CA GLY A 64 -17.53 14.53 -5.30
C GLY A 64 -18.59 14.41 -4.19
N GLY A 65 -19.38 15.46 -4.02
CA GLY A 65 -20.33 15.61 -2.91
C GLY A 65 -21.24 14.41 -2.64
N LYS A 66 -20.96 13.71 -1.56
CA LYS A 66 -21.95 13.22 -0.61
C LYS A 66 -21.46 13.57 0.80
N SER A 67 -22.07 14.62 1.36
CA SER A 67 -21.97 14.96 2.77
C SER A 67 -22.36 13.73 3.60
N LEU A 68 -21.40 13.13 4.30
CA LEU A 68 -21.69 12.24 5.40
C LEU A 68 -22.26 13.12 6.52
N THR A 69 -23.57 13.09 6.66
CA THR A 69 -24.29 13.71 7.76
C THR A 69 -23.79 13.14 9.08
N PRO A 70 -23.38 13.96 10.07
CA PRO A 70 -23.07 13.46 11.40
C PRO A 70 -24.35 12.88 12.00
N VAL A 71 -24.30 11.61 12.41
CA VAL A 71 -25.33 11.04 13.28
C VAL A 71 -25.19 11.72 14.63
N SER A 72 -26.06 12.69 14.88
CA SER A 72 -26.33 13.23 16.22
C SER A 72 -26.91 12.11 17.07
N VAL A 73 -26.12 11.55 17.98
CA VAL A 73 -26.65 10.82 19.12
C VAL A 73 -26.95 11.86 20.19
N ASP A 74 -28.23 12.13 20.36
CA ASP A 74 -28.79 13.00 21.40
C ASP A 74 -28.52 12.33 22.76
N ASN A 75 -27.63 12.90 23.57
CA ASN A 75 -27.43 12.50 24.96
C ASN A 75 -27.81 13.65 25.89
N THR A 76 -29.11 13.93 25.95
CA THR A 76 -29.71 14.69 27.04
C THR A 76 -30.30 13.73 28.06
N ALA A 77 -29.44 13.17 28.91
CA ALA A 77 -29.84 12.60 30.19
C ALA A 77 -28.93 13.14 31.30
N THR A 78 -29.48 14.09 32.04
CA THR A 78 -28.91 14.66 33.26
C THR A 78 -28.93 13.62 34.38
N GLY A 79 -27.76 13.42 34.99
CA GLY A 79 -27.60 12.95 36.37
C GLY A 79 -27.41 11.45 36.57
N VAL A 80 -26.15 11.02 36.79
CA VAL A 80 -25.73 10.15 37.91
C VAL A 80 -24.24 10.38 38.14
N THR A 81 -23.86 10.77 39.36
CA THR A 81 -22.48 10.82 39.86
C THR A 81 -21.96 9.40 40.03
N ILE A 82 -20.85 9.01 39.39
CA ILE A 82 -20.14 7.76 39.70
C ILE A 82 -18.69 8.07 40.06
N ALA A 83 -18.38 7.92 41.35
CA ALA A 83 -17.03 7.67 41.83
C ALA A 83 -16.66 6.23 41.47
N GLY A 84 -15.53 6.01 40.80
CA GLY A 84 -15.08 4.69 40.37
C GLY A 84 -13.57 4.52 40.53
N THR A 85 -13.19 3.81 41.60
CA THR A 85 -11.88 3.17 41.77
C THR A 85 -11.75 2.08 40.70
N VAL A 86 -10.66 2.06 39.94
CA VAL A 86 -10.41 1.03 38.93
C VAL A 86 -10.09 -0.28 39.66
N GLY A 87 -11.04 -1.21 39.63
CA GLY A 87 -10.88 -2.59 40.08
C GLY A 87 -10.16 -3.44 39.04
N SER A 88 -9.52 -4.50 39.52
CA SER A 88 -8.84 -5.54 38.74
C SER A 88 -9.75 -6.17 37.67
N PRO A 89 -9.21 -6.64 36.52
CA PRO A 89 -10.00 -7.28 35.47
C PRO A 89 -10.70 -8.52 36.00
N ALA A 90 -11.99 -8.65 35.70
CA ALA A 90 -12.75 -9.86 35.97
C ALA A 90 -12.22 -11.03 35.14
N THR A 91 -12.01 -12.15 35.81
CA THR A 91 -11.76 -13.47 35.21
C THR A 91 -12.93 -13.88 34.32
N LEU A 92 -12.67 -14.10 33.04
CA LEU A 92 -13.60 -14.75 32.12
C LEU A 92 -13.60 -16.26 32.43
N THR A 93 -14.68 -16.77 33.04
CA THR A 93 -14.87 -18.21 33.23
C THR A 93 -15.50 -18.81 31.97
N THR A 94 -14.77 -19.67 31.25
CA THR A 94 -15.32 -20.56 30.22
C THR A 94 -15.93 -21.81 30.87
N PRO A 95 -17.16 -22.24 30.51
CA PRO A 95 -17.73 -23.49 30.97
C PRO A 95 -17.27 -24.68 30.10
N GLY A 96 -16.60 -25.63 30.75
CA GLY A 96 -16.71 -27.09 30.52
C GLY A 96 -16.34 -27.68 29.15
N MET A 97 -15.09 -28.14 29.00
CA MET A 97 -14.76 -29.34 28.22
C MET A 97 -13.64 -30.13 28.92
N ALA A 98 -13.80 -31.46 28.96
CA ALA A 98 -12.93 -32.39 29.69
C ALA A 98 -11.55 -32.53 29.03
N ALA A 99 -10.54 -32.75 29.88
CA ALA A 99 -9.12 -32.67 29.59
C ALA A 99 -8.60 -33.67 28.54
N ILE A 100 -7.76 -33.18 27.63
CA ILE A 100 -6.77 -33.95 26.88
C ILE A 100 -5.42 -33.25 27.10
N ASP A 101 -4.41 -33.99 27.59
CA ASP A 101 -3.11 -33.49 28.06
C ASP A 101 -2.33 -32.74 26.95
N ALA A 102 -2.35 -31.41 27.01
CA ALA A 102 -1.35 -30.54 26.41
C ALA A 102 -0.10 -30.50 27.31
N PRO A 103 1.11 -30.27 26.77
CA PRO A 103 2.32 -30.16 27.60
C PRO A 103 2.11 -29.05 28.64
N LYS A 104 2.05 -29.48 29.90
CA LYS A 104 1.90 -28.60 31.07
C LYS A 104 3.14 -27.71 31.20
N GLN A 105 3.07 -26.53 30.61
CA GLN A 105 3.55 -25.32 31.25
C GLN A 105 2.38 -24.35 31.36
N ALA A 106 1.63 -24.51 32.44
CA ALA A 106 0.83 -23.43 32.97
C ALA A 106 1.82 -22.32 33.37
N VAL A 107 1.89 -21.24 32.59
CA VAL A 107 2.36 -19.97 33.13
C VAL A 107 1.22 -19.48 34.01
N SER A 108 1.25 -19.92 35.27
CA SER A 108 0.65 -19.14 36.34
C SER A 108 1.17 -17.71 36.20
N VAL A 109 0.28 -16.73 36.32
CA VAL A 109 0.70 -15.39 36.73
C VAL A 109 1.06 -15.49 38.21
N ASP A 110 2.07 -16.30 38.53
CA ASP A 110 2.84 -16.13 39.73
C ASP A 110 3.74 -14.94 39.47
N THR A 111 3.45 -13.86 40.18
CA THR A 111 4.40 -12.78 40.42
C THR A 111 5.80 -13.37 40.65
N PRO A 112 6.84 -12.96 39.90
CA PRO A 112 8.19 -13.38 40.19
C PRO A 112 8.59 -12.88 41.58
N SER A 113 8.62 -13.77 42.56
CA SER A 113 9.29 -13.51 43.83
C SER A 113 10.80 -13.56 43.57
N GLY A 114 11.38 -12.43 43.20
CA GLY A 114 12.83 -12.27 43.04
C GLY A 114 13.25 -11.73 41.67
N GLY A 115 12.94 -10.46 41.42
CA GLY A 115 13.38 -9.72 40.24
C GLY A 115 12.55 -8.45 40.14
N THR A 116 13.17 -7.29 40.35
CA THR A 116 12.49 -5.99 40.38
C THR A 116 11.71 -5.76 39.08
N SER A 117 10.38 -5.84 39.15
CA SER A 117 9.52 -5.22 38.13
C SER A 117 9.98 -3.79 37.91
N PRO A 118 10.20 -3.33 36.67
CA PRO A 118 10.28 -1.90 36.41
C PRO A 118 8.88 -1.34 36.69
N SER A 119 8.64 -0.93 37.93
CA SER A 119 7.49 -0.11 38.26
C SER A 119 7.56 1.13 37.38
N ALA A 120 6.54 1.35 36.55
CA ALA A 120 6.33 2.65 35.92
C ALA A 120 6.57 3.75 36.97
N PRO A 121 7.28 4.85 36.65
CA PRO A 121 7.27 6.03 37.51
C PRO A 121 5.81 6.34 37.78
N GLN A 122 5.39 6.23 39.04
CA GLN A 122 4.01 6.52 39.40
C GLN A 122 3.70 7.94 38.88
N PRO A 123 2.63 8.14 38.08
CA PRO A 123 2.23 9.48 37.71
C PRO A 123 2.13 10.28 39.01
N LEU A 124 2.78 11.45 39.07
CA LEU A 124 2.62 12.35 40.21
C LEU A 124 1.12 12.53 40.39
N SER A 125 0.59 12.04 41.51
CA SER A 125 -0.84 12.17 41.79
C SER A 125 -1.23 13.64 41.68
N ALA A 126 -2.47 13.96 41.36
CA ALA A 126 -2.92 15.35 41.38
C ALA A 126 -2.55 16.04 42.71
N ALA A 127 -2.51 15.29 43.81
CA ALA A 127 -2.02 15.75 45.11
C ALA A 127 -0.48 15.93 45.19
N ALA A 128 0.33 15.09 44.54
CA ALA A 128 1.78 15.26 44.46
C ALA A 128 2.17 16.43 43.54
N LEU A 129 1.45 16.61 42.42
CA LEU A 129 1.55 17.76 41.52
C LEU A 129 1.06 19.04 42.24
N LEU A 130 -0.08 18.99 42.95
CA LEU A 130 -0.54 20.07 43.84
C LEU A 130 0.40 20.29 45.04
N SER A 131 1.18 19.30 45.49
CA SER A 131 2.15 19.47 46.57
C SER A 131 3.48 20.05 46.07
N ALA A 132 3.87 19.76 44.83
CA ALA A 132 5.00 20.41 44.17
C ALA A 132 4.65 21.87 43.83
N ILE A 133 3.42 22.10 43.34
CA ILE A 133 2.80 23.42 43.21
C ILE A 133 2.63 24.07 44.59
N GLY A 134 2.23 23.32 45.62
CA GLY A 134 1.97 23.80 46.98
C GLY A 134 3.23 24.16 47.76
N ASN A 135 4.33 23.43 47.56
CA ASN A 135 5.65 23.77 48.10
C ASN A 135 6.27 24.96 47.35
N GLY A 136 5.94 25.16 46.06
CA GLY A 136 6.24 26.39 45.32
C GLY A 136 5.35 27.58 45.72
N LEU A 137 4.08 27.34 46.05
CA LEU A 137 3.10 28.36 46.46
C LEU A 137 3.21 28.76 47.94
N GLN A 138 3.76 27.93 48.83
CA GLN A 138 3.93 28.28 50.25
C GLN A 138 5.00 29.35 50.50
N ASN A 139 5.78 29.73 49.48
CA ASN A 139 6.63 30.92 49.52
C ASN A 139 5.97 32.18 48.92
N LEU A 140 4.68 32.14 48.57
CA LEU A 140 3.91 33.32 48.18
C LEU A 140 3.08 33.86 49.36
N SER A 141 3.71 34.68 50.18
CA SER A 141 3.02 35.76 50.89
C SER A 141 3.77 37.06 50.62
N THR A 142 3.45 37.72 49.50
CA THR A 142 3.17 39.16 49.44
C THR A 142 2.75 39.55 48.01
N ASN A 143 1.48 39.96 47.91
CA ASN A 143 0.85 40.84 46.92
C ASN A 143 1.77 41.50 45.85
N PRO A 144 1.81 41.00 44.61
CA PRO A 144 2.52 41.67 43.51
C PRO A 144 1.55 42.60 42.78
N LEU A 145 1.18 43.71 43.40
CA LEU A 145 0.53 44.86 42.76
C LEU A 145 0.85 46.11 43.59
N ALA A 146 2.05 46.63 43.36
CA ALA A 146 2.43 47.99 43.73
C ALA A 146 3.46 48.46 42.70
N ASP A 147 2.98 48.87 41.53
CA ASP A 147 3.79 49.63 40.59
C ASP A 147 4.25 50.91 41.30
N TYR A 148 5.57 51.03 41.45
CA TYR A 148 6.32 52.15 42.05
C TYR A 148 5.85 52.61 43.44
N PRO A 149 6.54 52.24 44.54
CA PRO A 149 6.22 52.81 45.85
C PRO A 149 6.43 54.32 45.81
N LEU A 150 5.35 55.08 45.92
CA LEU A 150 5.41 56.52 46.13
C LEU A 150 6.24 56.78 47.40
N PRO A 151 7.16 57.75 47.40
CA PRO A 151 7.93 58.05 48.59
C PRO A 151 6.99 58.40 49.76
N THR A 152 7.02 57.61 50.83
CA THR A 152 6.10 57.73 51.98
C THR A 152 6.60 58.68 53.07
N GLY A 153 7.70 59.40 52.84
CA GLY A 153 8.28 60.33 53.79
C GLY A 153 9.12 61.43 53.15
N ASN A 154 9.40 62.49 53.92
CA ASN A 154 10.10 63.70 53.45
C ASN A 154 11.64 63.58 53.44
N ASN A 155 12.17 62.37 53.66
CA ASN A 155 13.59 62.09 53.78
C ASN A 155 13.98 61.00 52.76
N GLY A 156 14.34 61.44 51.56
CA GLY A 156 14.72 60.62 50.41
C GLY A 156 15.08 61.50 49.22
N LEU A 157 15.55 60.92 48.12
CA LEU A 157 15.89 61.65 46.90
C LEU A 157 14.66 62.26 46.22
N LEU A 158 13.54 61.56 46.28
CA LEU A 158 12.24 61.96 45.75
C LEU A 158 11.25 62.07 46.90
N VAL A 159 10.41 63.10 46.90
CA VAL A 159 9.38 63.35 47.93
C VAL A 159 8.05 63.72 47.27
N VAL A 160 6.94 63.33 47.89
CA VAL A 160 5.59 63.68 47.41
C VAL A 160 5.25 65.10 47.85
N ASP A 161 4.77 65.94 46.92
CA ASP A 161 4.21 67.25 47.24
C ASP A 161 2.70 67.13 47.51
N PRO A 162 2.23 67.35 48.75
CA PRO A 162 0.82 67.30 49.05
C PRO A 162 0.04 68.52 48.52
N ASN A 163 0.71 69.57 48.00
CA ASN A 163 0.04 70.74 47.46
C ASN A 163 -0.60 70.45 46.09
N ALA A 164 -1.92 70.68 46.00
CA ALA A 164 -2.70 70.47 44.76
C ALA A 164 -2.34 71.47 43.65
N ASP A 165 -1.82 72.66 44.00
CA ASP A 165 -1.37 73.68 43.04
C ASP A 165 0.08 73.45 42.56
N SER A 166 0.76 72.42 43.06
CA SER A 166 2.12 72.07 42.64
C SER A 166 2.12 71.39 41.28
N ARG A 167 3.02 71.82 40.38
CA ARG A 167 3.19 71.28 39.02
C ARG A 167 3.52 69.79 39.02
N TYR A 168 4.23 69.32 40.05
CA TYR A 168 4.72 67.95 40.17
C TYR A 168 4.18 67.29 41.43
N LEU A 169 3.56 66.12 41.29
CA LEU A 169 3.15 65.32 42.46
C LEU A 169 4.37 64.75 43.20
N ILE A 170 5.47 64.46 42.49
CA ILE A 170 6.73 63.97 43.03
C ILE A 170 7.87 64.87 42.56
N HIS A 171 8.68 65.40 43.49
CA HIS A 171 9.83 66.23 43.12
C HIS A 171 11.10 65.75 43.83
N THR A 172 12.24 66.17 43.29
CA THR A 172 13.56 65.98 43.88
C THR A 172 13.65 66.76 45.19
N ASN A 173 14.09 66.12 46.25
CA ASN A 173 14.07 66.72 47.59
C ASN A 173 14.93 68.00 47.63
N PRO A 174 14.35 69.18 47.89
CA PRO A 174 15.08 70.45 47.85
C PRO A 174 16.19 70.55 48.92
N LYS A 175 16.19 69.65 49.93
CA LYS A 175 17.25 69.58 50.95
C LYS A 175 18.58 69.02 50.42
N LEU A 176 18.61 68.40 49.24
CA LEU A 176 19.83 67.85 48.64
C LEU A 176 20.84 68.92 48.22
N GLU A 177 20.38 70.11 47.84
CA GLU A 177 21.25 71.25 47.53
C GLU A 177 22.09 71.73 48.75
N GLN A 178 21.73 71.27 49.96
CA GLN A 178 22.45 71.56 51.21
C GLN A 178 23.46 70.48 51.59
N LEU A 179 23.50 69.33 50.89
CA LEU A 179 24.49 68.27 51.14
C LEU A 179 25.89 68.76 50.70
N GLY A 180 26.78 68.98 51.67
CA GLY A 180 28.13 69.49 51.45
C GLY A 180 28.41 70.86 52.07
N GLN A 181 27.42 71.52 52.66
CA GLN A 181 27.64 72.73 53.47
C GLN A 181 27.84 72.35 54.94
N VAL A 182 29.07 71.98 55.32
CA VAL A 182 29.43 71.78 56.74
C VAL A 182 29.84 73.13 57.33
N ASP A 183 29.26 73.50 58.48
CA ASP A 183 29.74 74.62 59.27
C ASP A 183 31.09 74.25 59.94
N ASN A 184 32.18 74.73 59.35
CA ASN A 184 33.55 74.47 59.82
C ASN A 184 33.85 75.08 61.22
N ALA A 185 32.96 75.89 61.80
CA ALA A 185 33.15 76.48 63.13
C ALA A 185 32.94 75.49 64.30
N LEU A 186 32.33 74.33 64.06
CA LEU A 186 31.99 73.36 65.13
C LEU A 186 33.13 72.44 65.59
N PHE A 187 34.27 72.40 64.88
CA PHE A 187 35.41 71.52 65.20
C PHE A 187 36.65 72.26 65.76
N SER A 188 36.67 73.59 65.74
CA SER A 188 37.83 74.39 66.18
C SER A 188 38.04 74.40 67.70
N ASP A 189 36.96 74.38 68.49
CA ASP A 189 37.05 74.55 69.95
C ASP A 189 37.70 73.35 70.64
N LEU A 190 37.53 72.14 70.09
CA LEU A 190 38.10 70.91 70.63
C LEU A 190 39.60 70.75 70.31
N GLN A 191 40.04 71.29 69.17
CA GLN A 191 41.44 71.20 68.71
C GLN A 191 42.31 72.33 69.27
N THR A 192 41.71 73.45 69.68
CA THR A 192 42.39 74.55 70.40
C THR A 192 42.80 74.16 71.84
N LEU A 193 42.08 73.22 72.48
CA LEU A 193 42.43 72.65 73.79
C LEU A 193 43.55 71.59 73.75
N LEU A 194 43.92 71.10 72.56
CA LEU A 194 44.88 69.99 72.36
C LEU A 194 46.21 70.41 71.71
N GLY A 195 46.40 71.70 71.39
CA GLY A 195 47.71 72.26 71.00
C GLY A 195 48.33 71.71 69.70
N GLN A 196 47.52 71.25 68.74
CA GLN A 196 47.99 70.77 67.43
C GLN A 196 47.54 71.68 66.28
N GLN A 197 48.38 71.81 65.23
CA GLN A 197 48.04 72.48 63.97
C GLN A 197 47.08 71.59 63.14
N PRO A 198 45.95 72.11 62.62
CA PRO A 198 44.95 71.33 61.90
C PRO A 198 45.34 71.07 60.44
N SER A 199 45.31 69.81 60.02
CA SER A 199 45.22 69.42 58.60
C SER A 199 43.75 69.42 58.18
N THR A 200 43.36 70.41 57.36
CA THR A 200 41.99 70.61 56.86
C THR A 200 41.75 69.85 55.56
N VAL A 201 41.22 68.63 55.62
CA VAL A 201 40.32 68.10 54.57
C VAL A 201 39.35 67.12 55.23
N VAL A 202 38.12 67.58 55.47
CA VAL A 202 36.98 66.66 55.65
C VAL A 202 36.50 66.33 54.23
N PRO A 203 36.34 65.06 53.84
CA PRO A 203 35.78 64.72 52.53
C PRO A 203 34.36 65.26 52.44
N VAL A 204 34.15 66.23 51.55
CA VAL A 204 32.85 66.78 51.20
C VAL A 204 32.42 66.15 49.89
N GLU A 205 31.15 65.76 49.78
CA GLU A 205 30.59 65.24 48.54
C GLU A 205 30.60 66.34 47.46
N THR A 206 31.42 66.18 46.43
CA THR A 206 31.60 67.14 45.32
C THR A 206 31.12 66.58 43.99
N SER A 207 30.50 65.39 43.99
CA SER A 207 29.98 64.80 42.75
C SER A 207 28.86 65.67 42.19
N SER A 208 29.06 66.15 40.97
CA SER A 208 28.10 67.02 40.25
C SER A 208 26.73 66.36 40.04
N GLN A 209 26.61 65.05 40.25
CA GLN A 209 25.34 64.32 40.20
C GLN A 209 24.44 64.57 41.43
N TRP A 210 24.97 65.16 42.52
CA TRP A 210 24.22 65.41 43.76
C TRP A 210 24.08 66.89 44.13
N THR A 211 24.81 67.78 43.45
CA THR A 211 24.93 69.22 43.82
C THR A 211 24.47 70.20 42.73
N GLN A 212 23.92 69.74 41.59
CA GLN A 212 23.37 70.58 40.53
C GLN A 212 21.95 70.09 40.14
N ALA A 213 20.91 70.84 40.51
CA ALA A 213 19.50 70.50 40.23
C ALA A 213 19.08 70.76 38.77
N ASP A 214 19.89 71.50 38.01
CA ASP A 214 19.50 72.15 36.75
C ASP A 214 19.75 71.28 35.49
N ARG A 215 20.10 69.99 35.64
CA ARG A 215 20.66 69.15 34.56
C ARG A 215 19.74 68.04 34.05
N VAL A 216 18.42 68.22 34.08
CA VAL A 216 17.51 67.14 33.66
C VAL A 216 16.42 67.60 32.68
N LEU A 217 16.25 66.80 31.63
CA LEU A 217 15.22 66.96 30.58
C LEU A 217 13.98 66.17 30.98
N GLY A 218 12.87 66.85 31.24
CA GLY A 218 11.60 66.24 31.66
C GLY A 218 10.39 66.77 30.90
N SER A 219 9.21 66.62 31.51
CA SER A 219 7.92 67.16 31.03
C SER A 219 7.97 68.59 30.45
N SER A 220 8.78 69.50 30.99
CA SER A 220 8.98 70.86 30.46
C SER A 220 9.61 70.90 29.07
N TYR A 221 10.58 70.04 28.78
CA TYR A 221 11.24 69.98 27.47
C TYR A 221 10.28 69.52 26.36
N LEU A 222 9.37 68.59 26.66
CA LEU A 222 8.34 68.18 25.71
C LEU A 222 7.31 69.29 25.48
N LEU A 223 6.84 69.95 26.54
CA LEU A 223 5.85 71.03 26.43
C LEU A 223 6.35 72.19 25.56
N ASP A 224 7.62 72.58 25.73
CA ASP A 224 8.27 73.58 24.88
C ASP A 224 8.29 73.17 23.41
N LYS A 225 8.57 71.89 23.12
CA LYS A 225 8.56 71.33 21.76
C LYS A 225 7.16 71.22 21.16
N LEU A 226 6.14 71.09 22.00
CA LEU A 226 4.72 71.04 21.62
C LEU A 226 4.05 72.42 21.56
N ASN A 227 4.75 73.49 21.96
CA ASN A 227 4.24 74.86 22.05
C ASN A 227 2.99 74.96 22.95
N LEU A 228 3.02 74.27 24.08
CA LEU A 228 1.98 74.25 25.12
C LEU A 228 2.44 75.08 26.33
N ASP A 229 1.54 75.87 26.92
CA ASP A 229 1.84 76.67 28.12
C ASP A 229 1.91 75.78 29.36
N ALA A 230 3.06 75.80 30.05
CA ALA A 230 3.37 74.88 31.13
C ALA A 230 2.87 75.33 32.51
N ASP A 231 2.44 76.58 32.65
CA ASP A 231 2.28 77.17 33.99
C ASP A 231 0.97 76.77 34.70
N HIS A 232 -0.08 76.33 34.01
CA HIS A 232 -1.38 76.05 34.66
C HIS A 232 -2.26 74.92 34.10
N ASP A 233 -1.93 74.29 32.96
CA ASP A 233 -2.86 73.37 32.28
C ASP A 233 -2.70 71.88 32.67
N TYR A 234 -1.55 71.50 33.24
CA TYR A 234 -1.23 70.09 33.50
C TYR A 234 -0.45 69.90 34.80
N ARG A 235 -0.85 68.88 35.57
CA ARG A 235 -0.10 68.39 36.73
C ARG A 235 0.60 67.09 36.38
N PHE A 236 1.91 67.03 36.54
CA PHE A 236 2.74 65.89 36.18
C PHE A 236 2.99 64.96 37.37
N LEU A 237 3.19 63.67 37.09
CA LEU A 237 3.50 62.67 38.10
C LEU A 237 4.79 63.00 38.84
N GLY A 238 5.83 63.45 38.14
CA GLY A 238 7.02 63.99 38.79
C GLY A 238 7.82 64.97 37.95
N ASP A 239 8.87 65.51 38.56
CA ASP A 239 9.81 66.44 37.94
C ASP A 239 10.76 65.75 36.94
N ALA A 240 11.67 66.51 36.31
CA ALA A 240 12.52 65.97 35.26
C ALA A 240 13.47 64.83 35.72
N GLU A 241 13.97 64.91 36.96
CA GLU A 241 14.78 63.84 37.57
C GLU A 241 13.95 62.60 37.82
N PHE A 242 12.72 62.75 38.33
CA PHE A 242 11.77 61.66 38.43
C PHE A 242 11.48 61.04 37.07
N ASP A 243 11.11 61.85 36.07
CA ASP A 243 10.73 61.41 34.72
C ASP A 243 11.87 60.64 34.04
N THR A 244 13.12 61.14 34.13
CA THR A 244 14.29 60.50 33.53
C THR A 244 14.59 59.15 34.17
N ARG A 245 14.54 59.07 35.51
CA ARG A 245 14.75 57.79 36.21
C ARG A 245 13.62 56.81 35.96
N TYR A 246 12.39 57.30 35.96
CA TYR A 246 11.18 56.52 35.71
C TYR A 246 11.22 55.93 34.30
N ILE A 247 11.61 56.73 33.29
CA ILE A 247 11.77 56.26 31.92
C ILE A 247 13.01 55.38 31.75
N SER A 248 14.17 55.67 32.37
CA SER A 248 15.32 54.76 32.32
C SER A 248 14.99 53.39 32.93
N GLN A 249 14.21 53.36 34.02
CA GLN A 249 13.67 52.10 34.57
C GLN A 249 12.66 51.47 33.62
N ALA A 250 11.79 52.24 32.98
CA ALA A 250 10.84 51.71 31.99
C ALA A 250 11.55 51.15 30.75
N VAL A 251 12.63 51.78 30.28
CA VAL A 251 13.49 51.30 29.19
C VAL A 251 14.14 49.99 29.62
N LEU A 252 14.74 49.93 30.80
CA LEU A 252 15.30 48.68 31.32
C LEU A 252 14.24 47.58 31.48
N LYS A 253 13.04 47.92 31.97
CA LYS A 253 11.92 46.99 32.21
C LYS A 253 11.30 46.48 30.90
N GLN A 254 11.17 47.32 29.88
CA GLN A 254 10.52 46.98 28.62
C GLN A 254 11.48 46.49 27.53
N SER A 255 12.76 46.89 27.58
CA SER A 255 13.77 46.52 26.57
C SER A 255 14.88 45.60 27.11
N GLY A 256 15.05 45.47 28.42
CA GLY A 256 16.16 44.73 29.03
C GLY A 256 17.54 45.38 28.85
N GLN A 257 17.65 46.45 28.07
CA GLN A 257 18.87 47.22 27.87
C GLN A 257 18.83 48.48 28.75
N ARG A 258 20.00 48.92 29.25
CA ARG A 258 20.08 50.20 29.97
C ARG A 258 19.81 51.38 29.04
N HIS A 259 20.24 51.27 27.78
CA HIS A 259 20.10 52.32 26.76
C HIS A 259 19.68 51.76 25.40
N LEU A 260 18.65 52.34 24.76
CA LEU A 260 18.18 51.95 23.42
C LEU A 260 19.15 52.41 22.33
N ASN A 261 19.44 51.54 21.36
CA ASN A 261 20.27 51.82 20.18
C ASN A 261 21.66 52.41 20.50
N GLY A 262 22.28 52.00 21.62
CA GLY A 262 23.62 52.42 22.00
C GLY A 262 23.74 53.88 22.45
N THR A 263 22.65 54.52 22.90
CA THR A 263 22.70 55.85 23.51
C THR A 263 23.57 55.82 24.78
N GLY A 264 24.46 56.80 24.97
CA GLY A 264 25.55 56.68 25.95
C GLY A 264 25.19 57.07 27.39
N SER A 265 24.02 57.65 27.62
CA SER A 265 23.57 58.15 28.92
C SER A 265 22.04 58.22 29.04
N ASP A 266 21.54 58.20 30.28
CA ASP A 266 20.11 58.32 30.60
C ASP A 266 19.51 59.64 30.07
N LEU A 267 20.30 60.72 30.12
CA LEU A 267 19.91 62.05 29.63
C LEU A 267 19.78 62.10 28.10
N GLU A 268 20.76 61.57 27.36
CA GLU A 268 20.73 61.54 25.90
C GLU A 268 19.60 60.64 25.37
N GLN A 269 19.36 59.52 26.05
CA GLN A 269 18.22 58.65 25.77
C GLN A 269 16.89 59.36 25.96
N MET A 270 16.69 60.00 27.11
CA MET A 270 15.46 60.73 27.41
C MET A 270 15.24 61.84 26.38
N GLN A 271 16.27 62.63 26.04
CA GLN A 271 16.19 63.66 25.00
C GLN A 271 15.69 63.11 23.66
N LYS A 272 16.28 61.99 23.20
CA LYS A 272 15.93 61.36 21.92
C LYS A 272 14.49 60.85 21.92
N LEU A 273 14.05 60.23 23.03
CA LEU A 273 12.68 59.75 23.18
C LEU A 273 11.66 60.90 23.16
N LEU A 274 12.01 62.06 23.72
CA LEU A 274 11.18 63.26 23.70
C LEU A 274 11.14 63.95 22.34
N ASP A 275 12.27 64.01 21.63
CA ASP A 275 12.32 64.51 20.27
C ASP A 275 11.50 63.63 19.31
N ASN A 276 11.56 62.30 19.49
CA ASN A 276 10.72 61.34 18.76
C ASN A 276 9.23 61.55 19.08
N ALA A 277 8.89 61.81 20.35
CA ALA A 277 7.53 62.10 20.78
C ALA A 277 6.97 63.37 20.12
N ALA A 278 7.76 64.45 20.09
CA ALA A 278 7.39 65.69 19.42
C ALA A 278 7.22 65.50 17.89
N ALA A 279 8.05 64.66 17.27
CA ALA A 279 7.92 64.31 15.85
C ALA A 279 6.66 63.47 15.57
N ALA A 280 6.39 62.46 16.40
CA ALA A 280 5.22 61.59 16.30
C ALA A 280 3.91 62.34 16.53
N GLN A 281 3.90 63.34 17.44
CA GLN A 281 2.72 64.19 17.68
C GLN A 281 2.20 64.83 16.39
N LYS A 282 3.09 65.38 15.56
CA LYS A 282 2.74 66.01 14.27
C LYS A 282 2.36 65.00 13.19
N GLY A 283 3.02 63.84 13.17
CA GLY A 283 2.82 62.81 12.14
C GLY A 283 1.61 61.89 12.37
N MET A 284 1.21 61.68 13.63
CA MET A 284 0.18 60.71 14.05
C MET A 284 -1.00 61.34 14.80
N ASN A 285 -1.05 62.67 14.89
CA ASN A 285 -2.10 63.44 15.57
C ASN A 285 -2.30 63.01 17.04
N LEU A 286 -1.21 62.86 17.78
CA LEU A 286 -1.25 62.45 19.19
C LEU A 286 -1.75 63.62 20.06
N GLN A 287 -2.56 63.30 21.07
CA GLN A 287 -3.07 64.27 22.06
C GLN A 287 -2.45 64.01 23.43
N LEU A 288 -1.97 65.07 24.09
CA LEU A 288 -1.40 64.99 25.42
C LEU A 288 -2.48 64.51 26.42
N GLY A 289 -2.15 63.57 27.30
CA GLY A 289 -3.10 62.97 28.23
C GLY A 289 -3.91 61.78 27.69
N VAL A 290 -3.78 61.45 26.40
CA VAL A 290 -4.41 60.29 25.76
C VAL A 290 -3.36 59.22 25.45
N SER A 291 -3.60 57.98 25.87
CA SER A 291 -2.74 56.82 25.54
C SER A 291 -2.76 56.53 24.04
N LEU A 292 -1.62 56.07 23.49
CA LEU A 292 -1.58 55.64 22.09
C LEU A 292 -2.42 54.38 21.91
N THR A 293 -3.23 54.35 20.84
CA THR A 293 -3.99 53.15 20.45
C THR A 293 -3.06 52.04 19.93
N PRO A 294 -3.47 50.75 19.97
CA PRO A 294 -2.67 49.65 19.44
C PRO A 294 -2.18 49.88 18.00
N ASP A 295 -3.02 50.45 17.13
CA ASP A 295 -2.67 50.76 15.74
C ASP A 295 -1.64 51.89 15.64
N GLN A 296 -1.71 52.90 16.52
CA GLN A 296 -0.70 53.96 16.58
C GLN A 296 0.64 53.42 17.09
N VAL A 297 0.62 52.52 18.09
CA VAL A 297 1.84 51.86 18.60
C VAL A 297 2.47 50.95 17.54
N ALA A 298 1.67 50.19 16.79
CA ALA A 298 2.15 49.30 15.73
C ALA A 298 2.83 50.05 14.57
N ASN A 299 2.43 51.30 14.32
CA ASN A 299 2.99 52.14 13.25
C ASN A 299 4.16 53.05 13.71
N LEU A 300 4.63 52.93 14.96
CA LEU A 300 5.77 53.72 15.43
C LEU A 300 7.04 53.39 14.66
N SER A 301 7.62 54.39 13.99
CA SER A 301 8.91 54.28 13.32
C SER A 301 10.10 54.37 14.28
N GLN A 302 9.93 55.03 15.43
CA GLN A 302 10.95 55.18 16.48
C GLN A 302 10.30 55.16 17.87
N SER A 303 10.98 54.61 18.88
CA SER A 303 10.47 54.60 20.27
C SER A 303 10.36 56.02 20.82
N LEU A 304 9.37 56.27 21.69
CA LEU A 304 9.09 57.60 22.24
C LEU A 304 8.58 57.54 23.67
N VAL A 305 8.60 58.69 24.35
CA VAL A 305 7.93 58.87 25.64
C VAL A 305 6.74 59.80 25.47
N TRP A 306 5.56 59.36 25.90
CA TRP A 306 4.32 60.14 25.81
C TRP A 306 3.67 60.28 27.18
N TRP A 307 3.05 61.43 27.47
CA TRP A 307 2.38 61.66 28.75
C TRP A 307 0.89 61.32 28.64
N GLU A 308 0.44 60.42 29.50
CA GLU A 308 -0.95 59.99 29.61
C GLU A 308 -1.53 60.30 30.99
N ASN A 309 -2.85 60.49 31.06
CA ASN A 309 -3.54 60.68 32.34
C ASN A 309 -3.55 59.38 33.14
N ILE A 310 -3.06 59.44 34.37
CA ILE A 310 -3.20 58.37 35.37
C ILE A 310 -3.81 58.91 36.65
N GLU A 311 -4.47 58.05 37.41
CA GLU A 311 -5.02 58.40 38.72
C GLU A 311 -4.07 57.89 39.82
N VAL A 312 -3.52 58.79 40.61
CA VAL A 312 -2.62 58.47 41.73
C VAL A 312 -3.19 59.09 43.00
N ASN A 313 -3.57 58.26 43.98
CA ASN A 313 -4.21 58.68 45.24
C ASN A 313 -5.44 59.60 45.03
N GLY A 314 -6.27 59.35 44.01
CA GLY A 314 -7.47 60.14 43.70
C GLY A 314 -7.22 61.47 42.97
N GLN A 315 -5.98 61.70 42.50
CA GLN A 315 -5.60 62.87 41.71
C GLN A 315 -5.21 62.44 40.29
N THR A 316 -5.79 63.08 39.27
CA THR A 316 -5.40 62.86 37.87
C THR A 316 -4.12 63.63 37.56
N VAL A 317 -3.07 62.91 37.18
CA VAL A 317 -1.77 63.49 36.81
C VAL A 317 -1.28 62.91 35.49
N LEU A 318 -0.49 63.68 34.75
CA LEU A 318 0.18 63.21 33.56
C LEU A 318 1.45 62.44 33.93
N ALA A 319 1.52 61.17 33.57
CA ALA A 319 2.71 60.35 33.77
C ALA A 319 3.42 60.08 32.43
N PRO A 320 4.77 60.16 32.40
CA PRO A 320 5.52 59.77 31.22
C PRO A 320 5.40 58.26 31.01
N LYS A 321 5.18 57.82 29.77
CA LYS A 321 5.13 56.40 29.42
C LYS A 321 5.95 56.13 28.18
N LEU A 322 6.79 55.10 28.27
CA LEU A 322 7.57 54.62 27.16
C LEU A 322 6.71 53.78 26.20
N TYR A 323 6.78 54.10 24.92
CA TYR A 323 6.22 53.33 23.81
C TYR A 323 7.36 52.89 22.88
N LEU A 324 7.54 51.57 22.72
CA LEU A 324 8.61 51.01 21.88
C LEU A 324 8.16 50.79 20.43
N ALA A 325 8.95 51.26 19.47
CA ALA A 325 8.77 50.99 18.04
C ALA A 325 9.15 49.54 17.67
N GLN A 326 8.57 49.02 16.60
CA GLN A 326 8.80 47.64 16.15
C GLN A 326 10.26 47.35 15.82
N ALA A 327 10.99 48.34 15.26
CA ALA A 327 12.41 48.22 14.96
C ALA A 327 13.26 48.02 16.24
N ASP A 328 12.94 48.75 17.31
CA ASP A 328 13.68 48.64 18.58
C ASP A 328 13.35 47.34 19.32
N LYS A 329 12.12 46.81 19.15
CA LYS A 329 11.75 45.46 19.61
C LYS A 329 12.49 44.35 18.84
N SER A 330 12.72 44.53 17.54
CA SER A 330 13.44 43.55 16.71
C SER A 330 14.94 43.45 17.09
N ASN A 331 15.54 44.51 17.62
CA ASN A 331 16.90 44.52 18.18
C ASN A 331 17.02 43.81 19.54
N LEU A 332 15.93 43.29 20.11
CA LEU A 332 15.93 42.53 21.37
C LEU A 332 16.19 41.04 21.19
N GLN A 333 16.29 40.56 19.94
CA GLN A 333 16.76 39.22 19.60
C GLN A 333 18.22 39.06 20.07
N GLY A 334 18.41 38.56 21.30
CA GLY A 334 19.74 38.42 21.93
C GLY A 334 19.85 38.86 23.39
N SER A 335 18.79 39.43 23.99
CA SER A 335 18.78 39.73 25.42
C SER A 335 18.86 38.44 26.25
N ALA A 336 19.73 38.43 27.28
CA ALA A 336 19.99 37.24 28.08
C ALA A 336 19.78 37.51 29.58
N ILE A 337 18.97 36.68 30.24
CA ILE A 337 18.96 36.55 31.70
C ILE A 337 19.84 35.34 32.03
N VAL A 338 21.02 35.60 32.62
CA VAL A 338 21.95 34.56 33.03
C VAL A 338 22.18 34.65 34.54
N ALA A 339 21.93 33.57 35.27
CA ALA A 339 22.17 33.51 36.71
C ALA A 339 22.57 32.10 37.16
N ASN A 340 23.03 31.94 38.39
CA ASN A 340 23.23 30.59 38.94
C ASN A 340 21.89 29.87 39.15
N LYS A 341 20.87 30.60 39.63
CA LYS A 341 19.50 30.15 39.78
C LYS A 341 18.56 31.21 39.22
N ILE A 342 17.53 30.77 38.52
CA ILE A 342 16.45 31.63 38.03
C ILE A 342 15.14 31.05 38.56
N GLU A 343 14.38 31.83 39.31
CA GLU A 343 13.03 31.50 39.75
C GLU A 343 12.09 32.61 39.29
N LEU A 344 11.14 32.29 38.41
CA LEU A 344 10.20 33.24 37.83
C LEU A 344 8.77 32.81 38.13
N ASN A 345 8.08 33.58 38.97
CA ASN A 345 6.66 33.37 39.29
C ASN A 345 5.84 34.48 38.66
N ALA A 346 5.23 34.20 37.50
CA ALA A 346 4.41 35.15 36.78
C ALA A 346 2.93 34.90 37.06
N GLY A 347 2.20 35.95 37.47
CA GLY A 347 0.73 35.87 37.60
C GLY A 347 0.00 35.74 36.26
N GLY A 348 0.67 36.05 35.15
CA GLY A 348 0.17 35.90 33.78
C GLY A 348 1.15 35.10 32.91
N SER A 349 1.12 35.31 31.59
CA SER A 349 1.95 34.56 30.63
C SER A 349 3.45 34.90 30.76
N VAL A 350 4.31 33.93 30.46
CA VAL A 350 5.75 34.14 30.26
C VAL A 350 6.06 33.94 28.79
N THR A 351 6.64 34.94 28.15
CA THR A 351 6.99 34.91 26.73
C THR A 351 8.48 35.16 26.56
N ASN A 352 9.19 34.20 25.96
CA ASN A 352 10.62 34.29 25.68
C ASN A 352 10.89 34.28 24.17
N SER A 353 11.69 35.24 23.73
CA SER A 353 12.34 35.29 22.39
C SER A 353 13.86 35.53 22.49
N GLY A 354 14.40 35.65 23.71
CA GLY A 354 15.82 35.82 24.02
C GLY A 354 16.42 34.58 24.68
N THR A 355 17.43 34.76 25.54
CA THR A 355 18.05 33.66 26.31
C THR A 355 17.71 33.76 27.80
N LEU A 356 17.17 32.69 28.38
CA LEU A 356 17.10 32.48 29.82
C LEU A 356 18.06 31.32 30.15
N LYS A 357 19.14 31.57 30.89
CA LYS A 357 20.14 30.55 31.22
C LYS A 357 20.44 30.48 32.72
N ALA A 358 20.27 29.32 33.33
CA ALA A 358 20.74 29.03 34.69
C ALA A 358 21.90 28.02 34.71
N VAL A 359 22.72 28.04 35.76
CA VAL A 359 23.76 27.03 36.00
C VAL A 359 23.21 25.84 36.79
N GLU A 360 22.54 26.10 37.91
CA GLU A 360 22.05 25.04 38.80
C GLU A 360 20.57 24.72 38.56
N VAL A 361 19.70 25.74 38.61
CA VAL A 361 18.25 25.55 38.52
C VAL A 361 17.60 26.72 37.79
N LEU A 362 16.71 26.40 36.84
CA LEU A 362 15.77 27.35 36.25
C LEU A 362 14.35 26.85 36.51
N ALA A 363 13.54 27.63 37.23
CA ALA A 363 12.15 27.34 37.52
C ALA A 363 11.25 28.48 37.04
N ILE A 364 10.23 28.16 36.24
CA ILE A 364 9.21 29.11 35.82
C ILE A 364 7.83 28.57 36.20
N ALA A 365 7.07 29.34 36.96
CA ALA A 365 5.66 29.11 37.21
C ALA A 365 4.84 30.25 36.57
N SER A 366 3.93 29.91 35.67
CA SER A 366 3.06 30.84 34.96
C SER A 366 1.59 30.63 35.33
N GLY A 367 0.90 31.71 35.69
CA GLY A 367 -0.54 31.73 35.95
C GLY A 367 -1.39 31.58 34.68
N ASP A 368 -0.79 31.63 33.49
CA ASP A 368 -1.47 31.39 32.21
C ASP A 368 -0.67 30.42 31.33
N ARG A 369 0.24 30.90 30.47
CA ARG A 369 1.01 30.09 29.52
C ARG A 369 2.51 30.41 29.52
N ILE A 370 3.32 29.52 28.96
CA ILE A 370 4.76 29.75 28.71
C ILE A 370 4.99 29.60 27.20
N ASP A 371 5.43 30.65 26.53
CA ASP A 371 5.71 30.65 25.09
C ASP A 371 7.19 30.95 24.81
N ASN A 372 7.92 29.98 24.29
CA ASN A 372 9.27 30.12 23.75
C ASN A 372 9.19 30.16 22.21
N HIS A 373 9.55 31.27 21.59
CA HIS A 373 9.34 31.51 20.16
C HIS A 373 10.48 32.37 19.57
N GLU A 374 10.46 32.61 18.25
CA GLU A 374 11.44 33.46 17.53
C GLU A 374 12.91 33.04 17.70
N GLY A 375 13.18 31.77 18.01
CA GLY A 375 14.55 31.26 18.25
C GLY A 375 15.05 31.48 19.67
N GLY A 376 14.15 31.71 20.63
CA GLY A 376 14.46 31.83 22.05
C GLY A 376 15.12 30.57 22.64
N LEU A 377 15.97 30.77 23.64
CA LEU A 377 16.63 29.72 24.41
C LEU A 377 16.19 29.77 25.87
N ILE A 378 15.64 28.68 26.40
CA ILE A 378 15.44 28.48 27.83
C ILE A 378 16.35 27.33 28.26
N LYS A 379 17.38 27.59 29.08
CA LYS A 379 18.43 26.63 29.40
C LYS A 379 18.76 26.56 30.89
N SER A 380 19.02 25.36 31.40
CA SER A 380 19.70 25.13 32.69
C SER A 380 20.80 24.08 32.53
N ASP A 381 22.00 24.31 33.06
CA ASP A 381 23.04 23.27 33.10
C ASP A 381 22.73 22.20 34.18
N GLY A 382 21.77 22.47 35.07
CA GLY A 382 21.23 21.54 36.07
C GLY A 382 19.73 21.24 35.87
N GLY A 383 18.89 21.54 36.86
CA GLY A 383 17.44 21.28 36.79
C GLY A 383 16.70 22.39 36.03
N LEU A 384 15.74 22.03 35.18
CA LEU A 384 14.85 22.96 34.51
C LEU A 384 13.39 22.51 34.71
N ASN A 385 12.61 23.34 35.40
CA ASN A 385 11.21 23.07 35.74
C ASN A 385 10.31 24.18 35.18
N LEU A 386 9.40 23.84 34.29
CA LEU A 386 8.43 24.78 33.70
C LEU A 386 7.02 24.33 34.04
N VAL A 387 6.24 25.19 34.70
CA VAL A 387 4.85 24.92 35.07
C VAL A 387 3.96 26.03 34.54
N ALA A 388 2.92 25.67 33.80
CA ALA A 388 1.90 26.59 33.32
C ALA A 388 0.49 26.09 33.66
N LEU A 389 -0.43 27.01 33.96
CA LEU A 389 -1.83 26.66 34.15
C LEU A 389 -2.46 26.15 32.84
N ASN A 390 -2.15 26.81 31.73
CA ASN A 390 -2.54 26.47 30.37
C ASN A 390 -1.29 26.00 29.59
N ASN A 391 -1.07 26.47 28.36
CA ASN A 391 -0.13 25.83 27.44
C ASN A 391 1.35 26.12 27.75
N ILE A 392 2.23 25.18 27.39
CA ILE A 392 3.66 25.41 27.21
C ILE A 392 3.97 25.21 25.72
N THR A 393 4.39 26.27 25.04
CA THR A 393 4.67 26.26 23.59
C THR A 393 6.15 26.52 23.34
N ASN A 394 6.79 25.65 22.57
CA ASN A 394 8.12 25.85 21.99
C ASN A 394 8.00 25.88 20.46
N SER A 395 8.10 27.06 19.85
CA SER A 395 7.89 27.29 18.42
C SER A 395 9.20 27.72 17.76
N GLY A 396 9.78 26.85 16.94
CA GLY A 396 11.08 27.05 16.27
C GLY A 396 12.22 27.51 17.19
N SER A 397 12.22 27.06 18.44
CA SER A 397 13.04 27.56 19.54
C SER A 397 13.61 26.39 20.38
N ARG A 398 14.46 26.64 21.38
CA ARG A 398 15.13 25.59 22.15
C ARG A 398 14.88 25.69 23.65
N ILE A 399 14.49 24.57 24.26
CA ILE A 399 14.41 24.36 25.72
C ILE A 399 15.41 23.26 26.09
N GLU A 400 16.33 23.53 27.02
CA GLU A 400 17.44 22.63 27.35
C GLU A 400 17.71 22.53 28.86
N GLY A 401 17.80 21.32 29.41
CA GLY A 401 18.14 21.10 30.82
C GLY A 401 19.09 19.90 30.98
N ASN A 402 19.72 19.71 32.14
CA ASN A 402 20.25 18.38 32.48
C ASN A 402 19.09 17.46 32.87
N THR A 403 18.24 17.88 33.83
CA THR A 403 16.96 17.21 34.12
C THR A 403 15.83 18.18 33.83
N LEU A 404 14.88 17.79 32.98
CA LEU A 404 13.86 18.66 32.44
C LEU A 404 12.45 18.17 32.78
N GLN A 405 11.65 19.01 33.43
CA GLN A 405 10.24 18.74 33.74
C GLN A 405 9.36 19.90 33.25
N LEU A 406 8.43 19.59 32.34
CA LEU A 406 7.40 20.51 31.87
C LEU A 406 6.03 20.01 32.32
N ALA A 407 5.25 20.86 32.97
CA ALA A 407 3.91 20.56 33.42
C ALA A 407 2.92 21.63 32.95
N SER A 408 1.99 21.25 32.08
CA SER A 408 0.80 22.03 31.75
C SER A 408 -0.39 21.45 32.51
N ILE A 409 -1.05 22.24 33.36
CA ILE A 409 -2.09 21.71 34.27
C ILE A 409 -3.41 21.46 33.54
N ASN A 410 -3.87 22.41 32.75
CA ASN A 410 -5.15 22.39 32.02
C ASN A 410 -4.99 22.52 30.50
N GLY A 411 -3.76 22.59 30.00
CA GLY A 411 -3.44 22.87 28.61
C GLY A 411 -2.55 21.81 27.97
N ASP A 412 -1.97 22.21 26.86
CA ASP A 412 -1.12 21.39 26.01
C ASP A 412 0.37 21.70 26.24
N ILE A 413 1.22 20.72 25.91
CA ILE A 413 2.65 20.96 25.68
C ILE A 413 2.90 20.79 24.18
N ILE A 414 3.34 21.87 23.52
CA ILE A 414 3.48 21.93 22.05
C ILE A 414 4.93 22.24 21.71
N ASN A 415 5.62 21.30 21.06
CA ASN A 415 6.93 21.51 20.44
C ASN A 415 6.77 21.48 18.93
N ARG A 416 6.97 22.61 18.25
CA ARG A 416 6.61 22.74 16.83
C ARG A 416 7.64 23.53 16.04
N THR A 417 8.13 22.92 14.98
CA THR A 417 8.86 23.64 13.95
C THR A 417 7.88 24.45 13.12
N GLU A 418 8.14 25.75 12.96
CA GLU A 418 7.29 26.60 12.13
C GLU A 418 7.55 26.35 10.64
N SER A 419 6.50 26.41 9.83
CA SER A 419 6.59 26.44 8.38
C SER A 419 5.82 27.62 7.82
N ARG A 420 6.26 28.11 6.66
CA ARG A 420 5.60 29.18 5.91
C ARG A 420 5.41 28.77 4.47
N ASN A 421 4.23 29.01 3.93
CA ASN A 421 3.98 28.80 2.51
C ASN A 421 4.22 30.11 1.76
N PHE A 422 5.07 30.04 0.75
CA PHE A 422 5.34 31.14 -0.17
C PHE A 422 4.66 30.85 -1.49
N GLN A 423 4.07 31.87 -2.09
CA GLN A 423 3.49 31.80 -3.42
C GLN A 423 3.85 33.08 -4.18
N THR A 424 4.45 32.93 -5.36
CA THR A 424 4.66 34.05 -6.27
C THR A 424 3.36 34.40 -7.00
N ALA A 425 3.27 35.62 -7.56
CA ALA A 425 2.09 36.04 -8.33
C ALA A 425 1.75 35.04 -9.44
N GLN A 426 0.45 34.75 -9.60
CA GLN A 426 -0.04 33.83 -10.61
C GLN A 426 0.22 34.39 -12.02
N PRO A 427 0.58 33.57 -13.01
CA PRO A 427 0.93 34.08 -14.33
C PRO A 427 -0.28 34.70 -15.02
N THR A 428 -0.19 35.96 -15.45
CA THR A 428 -1.21 36.56 -16.32
C THR A 428 -0.95 36.15 -17.77
N ALA A 429 -2.00 35.77 -18.49
CA ALA A 429 -1.96 35.19 -19.85
C ALA A 429 -1.27 36.05 -20.95
N SER A 430 -0.82 37.26 -20.64
CA SER A 430 -0.34 38.27 -21.58
C SER A 430 1.19 38.34 -21.77
N HIS A 431 2.00 37.62 -20.98
CA HIS A 431 3.46 37.69 -21.09
C HIS A 431 4.13 36.31 -21.11
N SER A 432 4.75 35.95 -22.24
CA SER A 432 5.66 34.80 -22.34
C SER A 432 6.81 34.97 -21.34
N GLY A 433 7.04 33.97 -20.47
CA GLY A 433 8.10 34.01 -19.44
C GLY A 433 7.61 34.21 -18.00
N THR A 434 6.29 34.14 -17.75
CA THR A 434 5.73 34.26 -16.40
C THR A 434 5.57 32.88 -15.77
N GLY A 435 6.35 32.58 -14.71
CA GLY A 435 6.25 31.35 -13.93
C GLY A 435 5.62 31.58 -12.55
N SER A 436 5.04 30.55 -11.96
CA SER A 436 4.59 30.54 -10.56
C SER A 436 5.40 29.53 -9.76
N LEU A 437 5.79 29.91 -8.55
CA LEU A 437 6.41 29.03 -7.58
C LEU A 437 5.59 29.08 -6.30
N MET A 438 5.15 27.92 -5.82
CA MET A 438 4.65 27.71 -4.47
C MET A 438 5.64 26.81 -3.74
N PHE A 439 6.09 27.19 -2.55
CA PHE A 439 6.91 26.28 -1.73
C PHE A 439 6.67 26.48 -0.25
N THR A 440 6.82 25.41 0.53
CA THR A 440 6.86 25.45 1.99
C THR A 440 8.30 25.64 2.45
N GLU A 441 8.57 26.75 3.14
CA GLU A 441 9.82 27.00 3.84
C GLU A 441 9.70 26.47 5.27
N LEU A 442 10.71 25.73 5.74
CA LEU A 442 10.85 25.38 7.14
C LEU A 442 11.63 26.45 7.89
N GLY A 443 11.12 26.84 9.06
CA GLY A 443 11.86 27.61 10.05
C GLY A 443 12.89 26.77 10.78
N LYS A 444 13.47 27.35 11.85
CA LYS A 444 14.35 26.61 12.75
C LYS A 444 13.61 25.45 13.41
N THR A 445 14.25 24.30 13.54
CA THR A 445 13.70 23.14 14.24
C THR A 445 13.46 23.48 15.71
N ALA A 446 12.28 23.14 16.22
CA ALA A 446 12.01 23.27 17.66
C ALA A 446 12.63 22.09 18.42
N GLU A 447 13.36 22.39 19.49
CA GLU A 447 14.13 21.40 20.25
C GLU A 447 13.79 21.46 21.75
N ILE A 448 13.45 20.31 22.34
CA ILE A 448 13.40 20.11 23.80
C ILE A 448 14.41 19.03 24.16
N VAL A 449 15.44 19.39 24.93
CA VAL A 449 16.62 18.55 25.15
C VAL A 449 16.92 18.41 26.65
N ALA A 450 17.09 17.17 27.11
CA ALA A 450 17.55 16.84 28.45
C ALA A 450 18.87 16.05 28.41
N GLY A 451 19.90 16.48 29.15
CA GLY A 451 21.16 15.75 29.28
C GLY A 451 21.02 14.41 30.04
N ASN A 452 20.03 14.33 30.94
CA ASN A 452 19.68 13.18 31.74
C ASN A 452 18.22 12.76 31.44
N SER A 453 17.24 13.18 32.23
CA SER A 453 15.84 12.75 32.07
C SER A 453 14.91 13.88 31.59
N LEU A 454 13.95 13.55 30.73
CA LEU A 454 12.89 14.45 30.26
C LEU A 454 11.53 13.95 30.72
N THR A 455 10.73 14.82 31.31
CA THR A 455 9.32 14.54 31.63
C THR A 455 8.42 15.66 31.14
N LEU A 456 7.45 15.31 30.29
CA LEU A 456 6.36 16.18 29.86
C LEU A 456 5.07 15.68 30.48
N SER A 457 4.30 16.56 31.15
CA SER A 457 3.00 16.22 31.74
C SER A 457 1.96 17.26 31.33
N ALA A 458 0.96 16.85 30.54
CA ALA A 458 -0.09 17.73 30.03
C ALA A 458 -1.47 17.35 30.55
N GLY A 459 -2.24 18.37 30.96
CA GLY A 459 -3.64 18.25 31.31
C GLY A 459 -4.55 17.95 30.12
N LYS A 460 -4.07 18.23 28.90
CA LYS A 460 -4.67 17.87 27.62
C LYS A 460 -3.65 17.09 26.78
N ASP A 461 -3.06 17.70 25.76
CA ASP A 461 -2.27 16.99 24.75
C ASP A 461 -0.77 17.31 24.82
N ILE A 462 0.06 16.36 24.37
CA ILE A 462 1.47 16.61 24.04
C ILE A 462 1.59 16.50 22.51
N ARG A 463 2.08 17.56 21.86
CA ARG A 463 2.27 17.59 20.41
C ARG A 463 3.72 17.91 20.07
N ASN A 464 4.34 17.05 19.26
CA ASN A 464 5.67 17.26 18.70
C ASN A 464 5.56 17.25 17.17
N VAL A 465 5.78 18.39 16.52
CA VAL A 465 5.44 18.59 15.09
C VAL A 465 6.70 18.99 14.31
N ALA A 466 7.17 18.08 13.45
CA ALA A 466 8.45 18.18 12.73
C ALA A 466 9.61 18.65 13.63
N ALA A 467 9.61 18.22 14.89
CA ALA A 467 10.42 18.77 15.96
C ALA A 467 11.14 17.66 16.76
N THR A 468 12.09 18.08 17.60
CA THR A 468 12.99 17.16 18.29
C THR A 468 12.74 17.13 19.79
N LEU A 469 12.54 15.94 20.35
CA LEU A 469 12.61 15.66 21.78
C LEU A 469 13.81 14.74 22.03
N ASN A 470 14.76 15.13 22.89
CA ASN A 470 15.93 14.32 23.20
C ASN A 470 16.13 14.21 24.72
N ALA A 471 16.44 13.01 25.21
CA ALA A 471 16.85 12.74 26.59
C ALA A 471 18.09 11.82 26.60
N GLY A 472 19.10 12.14 27.41
CA GLY A 472 20.29 11.30 27.56
C GLY A 472 20.02 9.96 28.28
N GLN A 473 18.95 9.90 29.08
CA GLN A 473 18.46 8.73 29.80
C GLN A 473 16.95 8.58 29.52
N ASP A 474 16.11 8.49 30.55
CA ASP A 474 14.69 8.20 30.42
C ASP A 474 13.88 9.41 29.96
N MET A 475 12.85 9.14 29.16
CA MET A 475 11.87 10.12 28.69
C MET A 475 10.46 9.64 29.00
N ALA A 476 9.65 10.51 29.62
CA ALA A 476 8.25 10.27 29.91
C ALA A 476 7.36 11.36 29.29
N LEU A 477 6.39 10.96 28.47
CA LEU A 477 5.39 11.82 27.84
C LEU A 477 4.02 11.42 28.40
N ASN A 478 3.46 12.21 29.32
CA ASN A 478 2.21 11.90 30.01
C ASN A 478 1.13 12.92 29.63
N ALA A 479 0.10 12.49 28.91
CA ALA A 479 -1.02 13.32 28.51
C ALA A 479 -2.35 12.74 29.02
N LYS A 480 -3.23 13.57 29.59
CA LYS A 480 -4.62 13.13 29.87
C LYS A 480 -5.45 13.01 28.61
N GLY A 481 -5.11 13.77 27.58
CA GLY A 481 -5.62 13.65 26.21
C GLY A 481 -4.70 12.76 25.39
N ASN A 482 -4.09 13.33 24.36
CA ASN A 482 -3.35 12.63 23.31
C ASN A 482 -1.85 12.90 23.39
N VAL A 483 -1.05 11.96 22.88
CA VAL A 483 0.35 12.19 22.50
C VAL A 483 0.45 12.08 20.98
N ALA A 484 0.73 13.19 20.30
CA ALA A 484 0.86 13.25 18.85
C ALA A 484 2.29 13.63 18.43
N ILE A 485 2.93 12.74 17.67
CA ILE A 485 4.25 12.94 17.07
C ILE A 485 4.06 13.04 15.56
N GLU A 486 3.97 14.28 15.09
CA GLU A 486 3.45 14.62 13.77
C GLU A 486 4.60 15.05 12.84
N ALA A 487 4.43 14.75 11.56
CA ALA A 487 5.29 15.26 10.49
C ALA A 487 4.70 16.51 9.83
N LEU A 488 5.54 17.27 9.11
CA LEU A 488 5.11 18.34 8.21
C LEU A 488 5.32 17.95 6.75
N THR A 489 4.29 18.08 5.93
CA THR A 489 4.40 17.94 4.48
C THR A 489 4.95 19.23 3.88
N LEU A 490 6.03 19.10 3.10
CA LEU A 490 6.70 20.18 2.41
C LEU A 490 6.32 20.12 0.94
N THR A 491 5.58 21.10 0.46
CA THR A 491 5.19 21.16 -0.94
C THR A 491 6.10 22.12 -1.69
N ASN A 492 6.57 21.74 -2.87
CA ASN A 492 7.20 22.62 -3.84
C ASN A 492 6.52 22.39 -5.19
N ASN A 493 5.82 23.40 -5.69
CA ASN A 493 5.12 23.37 -6.96
C ASN A 493 5.62 24.52 -7.83
N ARG A 494 6.21 24.18 -8.97
CA ARG A 494 6.71 25.14 -9.96
C ARG A 494 5.93 24.98 -11.25
N VAL A 495 5.42 26.08 -11.77
CA VAL A 495 4.75 26.17 -13.07
C VAL A 495 5.50 27.16 -13.95
N ASP A 496 6.10 26.70 -15.05
CA ASP A 496 6.73 27.55 -16.05
C ASP A 496 5.83 27.62 -17.30
N ILE A 497 5.44 28.83 -17.75
CA ILE A 497 4.63 29.02 -18.96
C ILE A 497 5.47 29.65 -20.07
N GLY A 498 5.59 28.93 -21.19
CA GLY A 498 6.25 29.35 -22.43
C GLY A 498 5.25 29.60 -23.56
N TRP A 499 5.77 29.98 -24.74
CA TRP A 499 4.94 30.15 -25.93
C TRP A 499 4.43 28.78 -26.42
N ARG A 500 3.14 28.50 -26.20
CA ARG A 500 2.44 27.24 -26.53
C ARG A 500 2.93 26.00 -25.76
N SER A 501 3.58 26.18 -24.62
CA SER A 501 3.98 25.08 -23.74
C SER A 501 3.91 25.49 -22.28
N SER A 502 3.65 24.53 -21.39
CA SER A 502 3.80 24.66 -19.95
C SER A 502 4.60 23.50 -19.38
N ASN A 503 5.29 23.73 -18.27
CA ASN A 503 5.93 22.69 -17.49
C ASN A 503 5.54 22.86 -16.02
N THR A 504 4.99 21.83 -15.42
CA THR A 504 4.66 21.79 -13.99
C THR A 504 5.54 20.76 -13.31
N ALA A 505 6.14 21.12 -12.18
CA ALA A 505 6.88 20.20 -11.33
C ALA A 505 6.36 20.34 -9.89
N LEU A 506 5.74 19.29 -9.39
CA LEU A 506 5.25 19.14 -8.02
C LEU A 506 6.17 18.16 -7.28
N ASN A 507 6.65 18.57 -6.12
CA ASN A 507 7.41 17.74 -5.21
C ASN A 507 6.84 17.91 -3.80
N THR A 508 6.29 16.86 -3.21
CA THR A 508 5.97 16.80 -1.79
C THR A 508 7.00 15.94 -1.07
N ALA A 509 7.51 16.44 0.04
CA ALA A 509 8.38 15.72 0.95
C ALA A 509 7.77 15.74 2.35
N VAL A 510 8.24 14.89 3.24
CA VAL A 510 7.76 14.79 4.62
C VAL A 510 8.92 15.05 5.57
N GLN A 511 8.74 15.99 6.49
CA GLN A 511 9.65 16.24 7.60
C GLN A 511 9.05 15.67 8.87
N GLY A 512 9.48 14.46 9.24
CA GLY A 512 9.10 13.80 10.48
C GLY A 512 9.66 14.49 11.73
N SER A 513 9.01 14.19 12.85
CA SER A 513 9.52 14.46 14.19
C SER A 513 10.54 13.40 14.62
N THR A 514 11.41 13.77 15.56
CA THR A 514 12.39 12.85 16.15
C THR A 514 12.28 12.86 17.67
N VAL A 515 12.13 11.69 18.28
CA VAL A 515 12.03 11.52 19.74
C VAL A 515 13.03 10.47 20.19
N ASN A 516 14.07 10.85 20.91
CA ASN A 516 15.13 9.91 21.33
C ASN A 516 15.35 9.93 22.84
N ALA A 517 15.33 8.75 23.47
CA ALA A 517 15.74 8.53 24.84
C ALA A 517 16.93 7.57 24.88
N GLY A 518 18.02 7.95 25.55
CA GLY A 518 19.15 7.05 25.77
C GLY A 518 18.81 5.88 26.72
N GLY A 519 17.79 6.06 27.57
CA GLY A 519 17.22 5.05 28.46
C GLY A 519 15.86 4.55 27.96
N ALA A 520 14.86 4.49 28.85
CA ALA A 520 13.50 4.10 28.49
C ALA A 520 12.71 5.30 27.95
N LEU A 521 11.96 5.09 26.87
CA LEU A 521 10.95 6.04 26.37
C LEU A 521 9.56 5.50 26.70
N SER A 522 8.77 6.26 27.46
CA SER A 522 7.38 5.97 27.78
C SER A 522 6.47 7.11 27.35
N ALA A 523 5.49 6.81 26.49
CA ALA A 523 4.41 7.74 26.13
C ALA A 523 3.08 7.16 26.59
N VAL A 524 2.36 7.89 27.45
CA VAL A 524 1.10 7.49 28.04
C VAL A 524 0.05 8.57 27.75
N ALA A 525 -1.00 8.19 27.03
CA ALA A 525 -2.13 9.03 26.67
C ALA A 525 -3.41 8.49 27.31
N GLY A 526 -4.23 9.39 27.90
CA GLY A 526 -5.56 9.03 28.36
C GLY A 526 -6.54 8.70 27.22
N GLN A 527 -6.26 9.20 26.01
CA GLN A 527 -7.01 8.91 24.79
C GLN A 527 -6.11 8.21 23.77
N ASP A 528 -5.49 8.94 22.84
CA ASP A 528 -4.80 8.34 21.70
C ASP A 528 -3.29 8.64 21.67
N VAL A 529 -2.51 7.71 21.11
CA VAL A 529 -1.11 7.96 20.71
C VAL A 529 -1.03 7.90 19.19
N GLN A 530 -0.58 8.98 18.55
CA GLN A 530 -0.46 9.08 17.09
C GLN A 530 0.98 9.39 16.70
N ILE A 531 1.54 8.59 15.79
CA ILE A 531 2.87 8.79 15.20
C ILE A 531 2.71 8.82 13.69
N ASP A 532 3.08 9.93 13.06
CA ASP A 532 2.97 10.13 11.61
C ASP A 532 4.34 10.34 11.01
N ALA A 533 4.77 9.43 10.13
CA ALA A 533 6.05 9.48 9.40
C ALA A 533 7.24 10.00 10.24
N SER A 534 7.32 9.56 11.49
CA SER A 534 8.24 10.10 12.52
C SER A 534 9.04 8.99 13.20
N SER A 535 10.16 9.36 13.82
CA SER A 535 11.09 8.42 14.44
C SER A 535 11.07 8.52 15.97
N LEU A 536 10.84 7.40 16.65
CA LEU A 536 10.90 7.24 18.10
C LEU A 536 11.96 6.20 18.45
N SER A 537 12.87 6.54 19.37
CA SER A 537 13.88 5.61 19.87
C SER A 537 13.98 5.60 21.40
N GLY A 538 14.06 4.39 21.97
CA GLY A 538 14.36 4.15 23.37
C GLY A 538 15.54 3.20 23.51
N GLY A 539 16.61 3.62 24.18
CA GLY A 539 17.85 2.86 24.33
C GLY A 539 17.72 1.56 25.15
N THR A 540 16.78 1.49 26.09
CA THR A 540 16.53 0.28 26.91
C THR A 540 15.14 -0.31 26.75
N ALA A 541 14.13 0.52 26.52
CA ALA A 541 12.75 0.11 26.25
C ALA A 541 11.98 1.24 25.56
N LEU A 542 10.94 0.88 24.81
CA LEU A 542 9.99 1.81 24.20
C LEU A 542 8.57 1.35 24.52
N THR A 543 7.80 2.17 25.22
CA THR A 543 6.41 1.86 25.60
C THR A 543 5.47 2.97 25.15
N LEU A 544 4.45 2.60 24.37
CA LEU A 544 3.32 3.46 24.01
C LEU A 544 2.05 2.88 24.65
N ALA A 545 1.34 3.68 25.45
CA ALA A 545 0.10 3.29 26.09
C ALA A 545 -1.00 4.32 25.83
N ALA A 546 -2.16 3.86 25.37
CA ALA A 546 -3.31 4.70 25.03
C ALA A 546 -4.58 4.16 25.68
N GLY A 547 -5.41 5.04 26.24
CA GLY A 547 -6.73 4.66 26.75
C GLY A 547 -7.69 4.20 25.63
N ASN A 548 -7.50 4.71 24.42
CA ASN A 548 -8.26 4.39 23.22
C ASN A 548 -7.36 3.74 22.17
N ASP A 549 -6.78 4.51 21.24
CA ASP A 549 -6.09 3.96 20.06
C ASP A 549 -4.60 4.31 20.00
N ILE A 550 -3.80 3.43 19.41
CA ILE A 550 -2.44 3.74 18.93
C ILE A 550 -2.48 3.71 17.40
N ARG A 551 -2.02 4.79 16.74
CA ARG A 551 -1.94 4.88 15.28
C ARG A 551 -0.52 5.20 14.85
N LEU A 552 0.07 4.32 14.04
CA LEU A 552 1.33 4.54 13.34
C LEU A 552 1.01 4.68 11.87
N THR A 553 0.99 5.91 11.37
CA THR A 553 0.64 6.19 9.98
C THR A 553 1.88 6.52 9.17
N ALA A 554 1.85 6.15 7.89
CA ALA A 554 2.80 6.63 6.91
C ALA A 554 2.23 7.82 6.14
N GLN A 555 3.10 8.59 5.48
CA GLN A 555 2.71 9.75 4.69
C GLN A 555 3.25 9.63 3.27
N ASP A 556 2.40 9.89 2.28
CA ASP A 556 2.81 9.84 0.89
C ASP A 556 3.70 11.04 0.53
N THR A 557 4.75 10.77 -0.22
CA THR A 557 5.59 11.78 -0.89
C THR A 557 5.36 11.66 -2.39
N LEU A 558 5.35 12.78 -3.11
CA LEU A 558 4.96 12.83 -4.51
C LEU A 558 5.97 13.63 -5.31
N LYS A 559 6.53 13.06 -6.36
CA LYS A 559 7.30 13.76 -7.40
C LYS A 559 6.55 13.63 -8.71
N GLU A 560 5.98 14.73 -9.19
CA GLU A 560 5.27 14.78 -10.46
C GLU A 560 5.84 15.87 -11.37
N THR A 561 6.12 15.51 -12.62
CA THR A 561 6.43 16.47 -13.68
C THR A 561 5.45 16.31 -14.83
N LEU A 562 4.86 17.41 -15.28
CA LEU A 562 3.94 17.47 -16.39
C LEU A 562 4.37 18.56 -17.38
N TYR A 563 4.88 18.12 -18.53
CA TYR A 563 5.12 18.98 -19.67
C TYR A 563 3.94 18.91 -20.63
N GLN A 564 3.40 20.06 -21.05
CA GLN A 564 2.38 20.16 -22.10
C GLN A 564 2.88 21.09 -23.20
N GLY A 565 2.79 20.67 -24.46
CA GLY A 565 3.23 21.45 -25.62
C GLY A 565 2.86 20.76 -26.93
N GLY A 566 3.81 20.63 -27.86
CA GLY A 566 3.62 19.78 -29.05
C GLY A 566 3.46 18.28 -28.72
N SER A 567 3.89 17.90 -27.52
CA SER A 567 3.68 16.62 -26.85
C SER A 567 3.34 16.87 -25.39
N THR A 568 2.61 15.96 -24.75
CA THR A 568 2.42 15.89 -23.31
C THR A 568 3.32 14.79 -22.76
N VAL A 569 4.07 15.08 -21.71
CA VAL A 569 4.88 14.08 -20.99
C VAL A 569 4.58 14.23 -19.50
N GLN A 570 4.18 13.13 -18.87
CA GLN A 570 3.92 13.06 -17.44
C GLN A 570 4.84 12.00 -16.82
N ARG A 571 5.41 12.33 -15.67
CA ARG A 571 6.12 11.39 -14.80
C ARG A 571 5.64 11.63 -13.39
N ARG A 572 5.23 10.60 -12.69
CA ARG A 572 4.78 10.65 -11.31
C ARG A 572 5.43 9.51 -10.54
N THR A 573 5.93 9.80 -9.36
CA THR A 573 6.42 8.83 -8.38
C THR A 573 5.81 9.20 -7.04
N GLN A 574 5.09 8.26 -6.43
CA GLN A 574 4.54 8.34 -5.09
C GLN A 574 5.28 7.31 -4.23
N ASP A 575 6.05 7.77 -3.24
CA ASP A 575 6.78 6.93 -2.29
C ASP A 575 6.18 7.10 -0.89
N VAL A 576 6.40 6.14 0.01
CA VAL A 576 5.86 6.17 1.38
C VAL A 576 6.91 6.56 2.42
N ALA A 577 6.64 7.61 3.21
CA ALA A 577 7.45 7.98 4.38
C ALA A 577 6.89 7.29 5.64
N ASN A 578 7.63 6.32 6.18
CA ASN A 578 7.17 5.48 7.27
C ASN A 578 7.38 6.04 8.68
N SER A 579 6.52 5.62 9.61
CA SER A 579 6.79 5.75 11.05
C SER A 579 7.79 4.70 11.51
N GLN A 580 8.73 5.09 12.38
CA GLN A 580 9.84 4.23 12.82
C GLN A 580 9.93 4.19 14.35
N LEU A 581 9.79 3.00 14.93
CA LEU A 581 9.92 2.74 16.37
C LEU A 581 11.12 1.82 16.61
N LEU A 582 12.10 2.28 17.38
CA LEU A 582 13.37 1.61 17.64
C LEU A 582 13.59 1.41 19.13
N SER A 583 13.56 0.17 19.61
CA SER A 583 13.85 -0.18 21.01
C SER A 583 15.16 -0.96 21.14
N GLY A 584 16.07 -0.46 21.98
CA GLY A 584 17.28 -1.18 22.37
C GLY A 584 17.02 -2.35 23.33
N GLY A 585 15.80 -2.49 23.83
CA GLY A 585 15.30 -3.67 24.55
C GLY A 585 13.87 -3.99 24.10
N ASP A 586 12.91 -3.97 25.02
CA ASP A 586 11.52 -4.36 24.72
C ASP A 586 10.73 -3.21 24.07
N LEU A 587 9.83 -3.56 23.15
CA LEU A 587 8.87 -2.65 22.51
C LEU A 587 7.44 -3.04 22.94
N ASN A 588 6.71 -2.13 23.58
CA ASN A 588 5.35 -2.39 24.06
C ASN A 588 4.37 -1.34 23.53
N LEU A 589 3.35 -1.77 22.78
CA LEU A 589 2.23 -0.96 22.33
C LEU A 589 0.96 -1.51 22.98
N VAL A 590 0.29 -0.70 23.79
CA VAL A 590 -0.91 -1.11 24.52
C VAL A 590 -2.03 -0.09 24.32
N ALA A 591 -3.10 -0.50 23.64
CA ALA A 591 -4.27 0.33 23.37
C ALA A 591 -5.51 -0.26 24.06
N GLY A 592 -6.30 0.58 24.73
CA GLY A 592 -7.58 0.16 25.31
C GLY A 592 -8.61 -0.26 24.26
N ARG A 593 -8.43 0.16 23.00
CA ARG A 593 -9.28 -0.18 21.86
C ARG A 593 -8.47 -0.73 20.69
N ASP A 594 -7.88 0.09 19.82
CA ASP A 594 -7.24 -0.42 18.60
C ASP A 594 -5.75 -0.05 18.47
N VAL A 595 -4.97 -0.93 17.84
CA VAL A 595 -3.65 -0.61 17.30
C VAL A 595 -3.72 -0.66 15.79
N LEU A 596 -3.42 0.45 15.12
CA LEU A 596 -3.28 0.56 13.67
C LEU A 596 -1.83 0.87 13.32
N SER A 597 -1.26 0.08 12.41
CA SER A 597 0.03 0.33 11.81
C SER A 597 -0.09 0.25 10.30
N GLU A 598 0.29 1.32 9.61
CA GLU A 598 0.29 1.42 8.14
C GLU A 598 1.73 1.69 7.68
N ALA A 599 2.31 0.72 6.98
CA ALA A 599 3.69 0.78 6.45
C ALA A 599 4.78 1.16 7.48
N ALA A 600 4.55 0.94 8.77
CA ALA A 600 5.50 1.34 9.83
C ALA A 600 6.61 0.30 10.03
N SER A 601 7.76 0.76 10.54
CA SER A 601 8.88 -0.11 10.94
C SER A 601 8.99 -0.15 12.47
N LEU A 602 8.80 -1.33 13.05
CA LEU A 602 8.76 -1.59 14.49
C LEU A 602 9.90 -2.55 14.86
N ASN A 603 10.94 -2.06 15.51
CA ASN A 603 12.16 -2.82 15.76
C ASN A 603 12.47 -2.90 17.26
N ALA A 604 12.50 -4.11 17.81
CA ALA A 604 12.88 -4.39 19.19
C ALA A 604 14.10 -5.31 19.23
N LYS A 605 15.15 -4.93 19.97
CA LYS A 605 16.25 -5.87 20.27
C LYS A 605 15.86 -6.93 21.31
N GLY A 606 14.85 -6.65 22.12
CA GLY A 606 14.22 -7.56 23.07
C GLY A 606 12.94 -8.18 22.50
N ASN A 607 11.90 -8.25 23.34
CA ASN A 607 10.57 -8.69 22.92
C ASN A 607 9.79 -7.52 22.29
N ALA A 608 8.88 -7.84 21.38
CA ALA A 608 7.87 -6.90 20.91
C ALA A 608 6.47 -7.38 21.31
N THR A 609 5.69 -6.51 21.96
CA THR A 609 4.29 -6.77 22.34
C THR A 609 3.39 -5.69 21.77
N LEU A 610 2.39 -6.10 21.00
CA LEU A 610 1.31 -5.23 20.55
C LEU A 610 -0.01 -5.80 21.10
N ALA A 611 -0.70 -5.04 21.94
CA ALA A 611 -1.93 -5.44 22.60
C ALA A 611 -3.03 -4.40 22.39
N ALA A 612 -4.16 -4.84 21.86
CA ALA A 612 -5.35 -4.03 21.60
C ALA A 612 -6.56 -4.61 22.35
N GLY A 613 -7.32 -3.76 23.04
CA GLY A 613 -8.57 -4.19 23.68
C GLY A 613 -9.67 -4.63 22.70
N ARG A 614 -9.55 -4.26 21.42
CA ARG A 614 -10.45 -4.61 20.32
C ARG A 614 -9.67 -5.12 19.12
N ASP A 615 -9.13 -4.29 18.22
CA ASP A 615 -8.49 -4.77 16.99
C ASP A 615 -7.02 -4.41 16.86
N LEU A 616 -6.24 -5.31 16.26
CA LEU A 616 -4.87 -5.06 15.82
C LEU A 616 -4.81 -5.15 14.30
N ASN A 617 -4.55 -4.01 13.63
CA ASN A 617 -4.50 -3.90 12.18
C ASN A 617 -3.09 -3.51 11.74
N LEU A 618 -2.40 -4.41 11.04
CA LEU A 618 -1.07 -4.20 10.46
C LEU A 618 -1.21 -4.24 8.94
N LEU A 619 -1.10 -3.10 8.28
CA LEU A 619 -1.44 -2.91 6.88
C LEU A 619 -0.22 -2.41 6.10
N SER A 620 -0.20 -2.70 4.80
CA SER A 620 0.68 -2.05 3.84
C SER A 620 0.10 -0.72 3.35
N GLN A 621 0.96 0.09 2.71
CA GLN A 621 0.59 1.32 2.01
C GLN A 621 1.08 1.25 0.56
N GLU A 622 0.30 1.74 -0.39
CA GLU A 622 0.63 1.72 -1.82
C GLU A 622 1.72 2.74 -2.19
N GLU A 623 2.67 2.31 -3.01
CA GLU A 623 3.61 3.16 -3.76
C GLU A 623 3.25 3.12 -5.25
N GLU A 624 3.49 4.21 -5.96
CA GLU A 624 3.16 4.31 -7.39
C GLU A 624 4.31 4.89 -8.21
N THR A 625 4.59 4.29 -9.36
CA THR A 625 5.33 4.96 -10.44
C THR A 625 4.47 5.01 -11.70
N TYR A 626 4.39 6.19 -12.30
CA TYR A 626 3.64 6.43 -13.51
C TYR A 626 4.48 7.21 -14.51
N SER A 627 4.44 6.80 -15.77
CA SER A 627 5.05 7.53 -16.87
C SER A 627 4.12 7.53 -18.07
N GLY A 628 3.96 8.67 -18.71
CA GLY A 628 3.08 8.81 -19.86
C GLY A 628 3.59 9.82 -20.86
N ASN A 629 3.38 9.52 -22.12
CA ASN A 629 3.88 10.24 -23.27
C ASN A 629 2.77 10.28 -24.34
N TRP A 630 2.28 11.47 -24.66
CA TRP A 630 1.24 11.67 -25.67
C TRP A 630 1.68 12.72 -26.69
N TRP A 631 1.48 12.44 -27.97
CA TRP A 631 1.59 13.43 -29.02
C TRP A 631 0.78 12.99 -30.22
N SER A 632 0.20 13.92 -30.97
CA SER A 632 -0.57 13.64 -32.19
C SER A 632 -1.33 12.29 -32.15
N ARG A 633 -0.87 11.26 -32.87
CA ARG A 633 -1.48 9.93 -32.95
C ARG A 633 -0.63 8.88 -32.22
N HIS A 634 -0.14 9.22 -31.04
CA HIS A 634 0.68 8.36 -30.20
C HIS A 634 0.34 8.61 -28.73
N ALA A 635 0.17 7.52 -27.98
CA ALA A 635 0.02 7.49 -26.54
C ALA A 635 0.79 6.27 -26.03
N ASP A 636 1.68 6.47 -25.08
CA ASP A 636 2.46 5.41 -24.42
C ASP A 636 2.48 5.75 -22.93
N TRP A 637 1.97 4.87 -22.09
CA TRP A 637 2.06 5.07 -20.65
C TRP A 637 2.19 3.74 -19.90
N GLN A 638 2.80 3.81 -18.73
CA GLN A 638 3.00 2.71 -17.81
C GLN A 638 2.72 3.19 -16.39
N GLN A 639 2.06 2.34 -15.61
CA GLN A 639 1.78 2.50 -14.19
C GLN A 639 2.24 1.24 -13.46
N ASN A 640 2.93 1.39 -12.34
CA ASN A 640 3.30 0.31 -11.43
C ASN A 640 2.91 0.71 -10.01
N ILE A 641 2.12 -0.13 -9.34
CA ILE A 641 1.67 0.02 -7.96
C ILE A 641 2.26 -1.13 -7.15
N THR A 642 3.02 -0.81 -6.11
CA THR A 642 3.66 -1.78 -5.19
C THR A 642 3.21 -1.54 -3.75
N GLN A 643 3.44 -2.50 -2.86
CA GLN A 643 2.97 -2.43 -1.47
C GLN A 643 4.14 -2.27 -0.49
N GLN A 644 4.15 -1.20 0.31
CA GLN A 644 5.09 -1.00 1.41
C GLN A 644 4.53 -1.57 2.72
N SER A 645 5.18 -2.58 3.28
CA SER A 645 4.67 -3.37 4.41
C SER A 645 4.80 -2.67 5.77
N THR A 646 3.90 -3.00 6.71
CA THR A 646 4.24 -2.91 8.14
C THR A 646 5.23 -4.02 8.47
N GLU A 647 6.37 -3.66 9.06
CA GLU A 647 7.46 -4.57 9.40
C GLU A 647 7.74 -4.56 10.89
N LEU A 648 7.67 -5.73 11.52
CA LEU A 648 7.87 -5.92 12.95
C LEU A 648 8.99 -6.92 13.19
N THR A 649 10.10 -6.47 13.77
CA THR A 649 11.27 -7.31 14.08
C THR A 649 11.51 -7.36 15.59
N ALA A 650 11.59 -8.56 16.15
CA ALA A 650 11.93 -8.78 17.55
C ALA A 650 13.19 -9.67 17.69
N GLY A 651 14.19 -9.20 18.44
CA GLY A 651 15.39 -9.98 18.76
C GLY A 651 15.14 -11.14 19.74
N LYS A 652 13.97 -11.16 20.39
CA LYS A 652 13.47 -12.26 21.23
C LYS A 652 12.09 -12.69 20.74
N GLY A 653 11.04 -12.62 21.57
CA GLY A 653 9.69 -13.03 21.20
C GLY A 653 8.83 -11.91 20.62
N LEU A 654 7.81 -12.30 19.86
CA LEU A 654 6.78 -11.42 19.33
C LEU A 654 5.41 -11.85 19.87
N ASN A 655 4.65 -10.92 20.46
CA ASN A 655 3.34 -11.15 21.02
C ASN A 655 2.31 -10.16 20.44
N LEU A 656 1.32 -10.70 19.72
CA LEU A 656 0.21 -9.96 19.12
C LEU A 656 -1.08 -10.36 19.84
N GLN A 657 -1.80 -9.40 20.42
CA GLN A 657 -3.02 -9.66 21.17
C GLN A 657 -4.12 -8.69 20.79
N ALA A 658 -5.32 -9.22 20.52
CA ALA A 658 -6.51 -8.43 20.24
C ALA A 658 -7.72 -9.00 20.97
N GLY A 659 -8.52 -8.14 21.61
CA GLY A 659 -9.79 -8.55 22.22
C GLY A 659 -10.84 -9.01 21.20
N ARG A 660 -10.64 -8.68 19.92
CA ARG A 660 -11.50 -9.04 18.80
C ARG A 660 -10.68 -9.60 17.64
N ASP A 661 -10.20 -8.79 16.70
CA ASP A 661 -9.57 -9.30 15.47
C ASP A 661 -8.09 -8.89 15.35
N ILE A 662 -7.26 -9.81 14.85
CA ILE A 662 -5.91 -9.51 14.35
C ILE A 662 -5.95 -9.56 12.83
N ASN A 663 -5.63 -8.45 12.16
CA ASN A 663 -5.62 -8.34 10.70
C ASN A 663 -4.23 -7.94 10.22
N LEU A 664 -3.59 -8.81 9.44
CA LEU A 664 -2.34 -8.55 8.74
C LEU A 664 -2.64 -8.54 7.23
N GLN A 665 -2.29 -7.45 6.55
CA GLN A 665 -2.38 -7.35 5.09
C GLN A 665 -1.03 -6.91 4.53
N ALA A 666 -0.41 -7.80 3.75
CA ALA A 666 0.96 -7.64 3.25
C ALA A 666 1.95 -7.18 4.35
N ALA A 667 1.77 -7.66 5.58
CA ALA A 667 2.56 -7.28 6.75
C ALA A 667 3.52 -8.39 7.16
N GLN A 668 4.66 -8.03 7.76
CA GLN A 668 5.72 -8.96 8.14
C GLN A 668 6.02 -8.87 9.64
N GLY A 669 5.93 -9.99 10.35
CA GLY A 669 6.34 -10.13 11.75
C GLY A 669 7.39 -11.23 11.90
N VAL A 670 8.59 -10.86 12.31
CA VAL A 670 9.74 -11.77 12.44
C VAL A 670 10.34 -11.67 13.84
N ALA A 671 10.54 -12.81 14.49
CA ALA A 671 11.13 -12.90 15.82
C ALA A 671 12.24 -13.95 15.85
N SER A 672 13.33 -13.71 16.59
CA SER A 672 14.35 -14.76 16.82
C SER A 672 13.91 -15.82 17.84
N GLY A 673 12.85 -15.55 18.60
CA GLY A 673 12.19 -16.46 19.54
C GLY A 673 10.75 -16.76 19.11
N ALA A 674 9.89 -17.09 20.07
CA ALA A 674 8.50 -17.46 19.78
C ALA A 674 7.66 -16.28 19.27
N VAL A 675 6.82 -16.53 18.27
CA VAL A 675 5.72 -15.65 17.83
C VAL A 675 4.41 -16.19 18.38
N THR A 676 3.64 -15.35 19.05
CA THR A 676 2.31 -15.66 19.55
C THR A 676 1.30 -14.63 19.05
N ALA A 677 0.18 -15.10 18.47
CA ALA A 677 -0.92 -14.26 18.04
C ALA A 677 -2.22 -14.78 18.67
N GLN A 678 -2.94 -13.94 19.41
CA GLN A 678 -4.14 -14.30 20.14
C GLN A 678 -5.27 -13.29 19.87
N ALA A 679 -6.40 -13.78 19.35
CA ALA A 679 -7.55 -12.95 19.02
C ALA A 679 -8.83 -13.46 19.70
N GLY A 680 -9.63 -12.52 20.23
CA GLY A 680 -10.93 -12.83 20.83
C GLY A 680 -12.01 -13.26 19.84
N ASN A 681 -11.79 -13.01 18.54
CA ASN A 681 -12.59 -13.46 17.40
C ASN A 681 -11.66 -14.10 16.35
N ASN A 682 -11.16 -13.33 15.37
CA ASN A 682 -10.48 -13.88 14.19
C ASN A 682 -9.02 -13.47 14.08
N ILE A 683 -8.20 -14.31 13.43
CA ILE A 683 -6.88 -13.93 12.94
C ILE A 683 -6.88 -14.05 11.42
N ASN A 684 -6.62 -12.93 10.72
CA ASN A 684 -6.60 -12.85 9.27
C ASN A 684 -5.20 -12.45 8.78
N LEU A 685 -4.57 -13.30 7.98
CA LEU A 685 -3.32 -13.02 7.26
C LEU A 685 -3.64 -13.02 5.76
N LEU A 686 -3.62 -11.83 5.17
CA LEU A 686 -4.09 -11.58 3.82
C LEU A 686 -2.96 -11.01 2.95
N SER A 687 -3.08 -11.21 1.64
CA SER A 687 -2.26 -10.54 0.64
C SER A 687 -2.80 -9.14 0.30
N ALA A 688 -1.95 -8.33 -0.30
CA ALA A 688 -2.32 -7.09 -0.98
C ALA A 688 -1.91 -7.14 -2.46
N THR A 689 -2.77 -6.61 -3.32
CA THR A 689 -2.55 -6.62 -4.76
C THR A 689 -1.52 -5.56 -5.19
N GLU A 690 -0.53 -5.98 -5.96
CA GLU A 690 0.37 -5.12 -6.73
C GLU A 690 -0.09 -5.08 -8.19
N THR A 691 0.12 -3.98 -8.91
CA THR A 691 -0.43 -3.81 -10.27
C THR A 691 0.60 -3.22 -11.23
N GLN A 692 0.74 -3.84 -12.39
CA GLN A 692 1.50 -3.32 -13.54
C GLN A 692 0.56 -3.10 -14.73
N HIS A 693 0.40 -1.86 -15.18
CA HIS A 693 -0.43 -1.51 -16.34
C HIS A 693 0.42 -0.79 -17.38
N THR A 694 0.47 -1.31 -18.59
CA THR A 694 1.13 -0.68 -19.73
C THR A 694 0.13 -0.48 -20.86
N PHE A 695 0.26 0.64 -21.56
CA PHE A 695 -0.59 0.99 -22.68
C PHE A 695 0.25 1.66 -23.77
N PHE A 696 0.00 1.27 -25.01
CA PHE A 696 0.64 1.84 -26.18
C PHE A 696 -0.36 1.90 -27.32
N GLU A 697 -0.63 3.09 -27.86
CA GLU A 697 -1.40 3.30 -29.07
C GLU A 697 -0.63 4.20 -30.03
N GLU A 698 -0.51 3.79 -31.29
CA GLU A 698 0.13 4.60 -32.31
C GLU A 698 -0.55 4.44 -33.68
N THR A 699 -0.84 5.57 -34.34
CA THR A 699 -1.25 5.60 -35.74
C THR A 699 -0.21 6.29 -36.62
N LYS A 700 0.56 5.49 -37.36
CA LYS A 700 1.56 5.93 -38.34
C LYS A 700 0.93 6.13 -39.72
N VAL A 701 1.04 7.34 -40.28
CA VAL A 701 0.60 7.64 -41.65
C VAL A 701 1.79 7.97 -42.54
N LYS A 702 2.10 7.10 -43.50
CA LYS A 702 3.11 7.32 -44.53
C LYS A 702 2.44 7.73 -45.85
N LYS A 703 2.75 8.93 -46.35
CA LYS A 703 2.31 9.42 -47.66
C LYS A 703 3.48 9.37 -48.66
N LYS A 704 3.23 8.88 -49.87
CA LYS A 704 4.09 8.99 -51.05
C LYS A 704 3.27 9.67 -52.17
N ALA A 705 3.92 10.06 -53.27
CA ALA A 705 3.30 10.82 -54.37
C ALA A 705 1.93 10.26 -54.84
N PHE A 706 1.77 8.94 -54.86
CA PHE A 706 0.52 8.27 -55.30
C PHE A 706 -0.02 7.22 -54.33
N SER A 707 0.49 7.14 -53.08
CA SER A 707 0.00 6.15 -52.10
C SER A 707 0.00 6.63 -50.66
N LYS A 708 -0.93 6.09 -49.88
CA LYS A 708 -1.09 6.33 -48.44
C LYS A 708 -1.10 4.99 -47.71
N THR A 709 -0.26 4.86 -46.68
CA THR A 709 -0.30 3.72 -45.74
C THR A 709 -0.64 4.26 -44.35
N VAL A 710 -1.68 3.72 -43.73
CA VAL A 710 -2.09 3.98 -42.35
C VAL A 710 -1.86 2.68 -41.58
N THR A 711 -0.99 2.71 -40.59
CA THR A 711 -0.78 1.61 -39.64
C THR A 711 -1.28 2.09 -38.29
N HIS A 712 -2.14 1.32 -37.64
CA HIS A 712 -2.64 1.56 -36.29
C HIS A 712 -2.28 0.35 -35.43
N THR A 713 -1.59 0.62 -34.32
CA THR A 713 -1.14 -0.37 -33.34
C THR A 713 -1.67 0.03 -31.98
N LEU A 714 -2.29 -0.89 -31.26
CA LEU A 714 -2.74 -0.74 -29.88
C LEU A 714 -2.24 -1.97 -29.11
N ARG A 715 -1.62 -1.76 -27.95
CA ARG A 715 -1.19 -2.80 -27.02
C ARG A 715 -1.52 -2.33 -25.61
N GLU A 716 -2.14 -3.19 -24.82
CA GLU A 716 -2.49 -2.90 -23.43
C GLU A 716 -2.28 -4.17 -22.62
N THR A 717 -1.45 -4.09 -21.58
CA THR A 717 -1.20 -5.19 -20.65
C THR A 717 -1.50 -4.74 -19.25
N LEU A 718 -2.33 -5.48 -18.52
CA LEU A 718 -2.61 -5.33 -17.09
C LEU A 718 -2.23 -6.64 -16.40
N GLN A 719 -1.33 -6.56 -15.42
CA GLN A 719 -0.91 -7.68 -14.58
C GLN A 719 -1.09 -7.30 -13.12
N THR A 720 -1.59 -8.23 -12.31
CA THR A 720 -1.65 -8.09 -10.85
C THR A 720 -0.91 -9.23 -10.18
N ASP A 721 -0.06 -8.90 -9.22
CA ASP A 721 0.67 -9.85 -8.37
C ASP A 721 0.15 -9.71 -6.94
N GLU A 722 0.33 -10.70 -6.06
CA GLU A 722 -0.19 -10.65 -4.68
C GLU A 722 0.95 -10.72 -3.64
N LYS A 723 1.06 -9.69 -2.80
CA LYS A 723 2.05 -9.62 -1.72
C LYS A 723 1.46 -10.15 -0.41
N GLY A 724 1.85 -11.35 -0.01
CA GLY A 724 1.39 -12.03 1.21
C GLY A 724 1.85 -11.41 2.53
N SER A 725 1.15 -11.75 3.61
CA SER A 725 1.62 -11.52 4.99
C SER A 725 2.55 -12.64 5.46
N LEU A 726 3.47 -12.33 6.38
CA LEU A 726 4.44 -13.29 6.94
C LEU A 726 4.46 -13.21 8.47
N LEU A 727 4.34 -14.34 9.15
CA LEU A 727 4.70 -14.52 10.56
C LEU A 727 5.80 -15.58 10.69
N SER A 728 6.94 -15.23 11.28
CA SER A 728 8.10 -16.12 11.39
C SER A 728 8.83 -16.03 12.73
N GLY A 729 9.25 -17.17 13.28
CA GLY A 729 10.18 -17.21 14.41
C GLY A 729 10.58 -18.61 14.88
N ASP A 730 11.12 -18.75 16.09
CA ASP A 730 11.56 -20.06 16.63
C ASP A 730 10.39 -21.04 16.75
N SER A 731 9.22 -20.56 17.16
CA SER A 731 7.95 -21.30 17.13
C SER A 731 6.83 -20.30 16.87
N VAL A 732 5.78 -20.70 16.16
CA VAL A 732 4.63 -19.83 15.90
C VAL A 732 3.35 -20.44 16.44
N THR A 733 2.62 -19.70 17.28
CA THR A 733 1.31 -20.11 17.80
C THR A 733 0.27 -19.05 17.50
N MET A 734 -0.82 -19.45 16.84
CA MET A 734 -1.97 -18.61 16.54
C MET A 734 -3.21 -19.21 17.22
N ALA A 735 -3.93 -18.42 18.01
CA ALA A 735 -5.12 -18.84 18.71
C ALA A 735 -6.27 -17.85 18.54
N ALA A 736 -7.42 -18.33 18.03
CA ALA A 736 -8.60 -17.53 17.75
C ALA A 736 -9.85 -18.19 18.36
N ASN A 737 -10.76 -17.41 18.95
CA ASN A 737 -12.04 -17.96 19.43
C ASN A 737 -13.07 -18.20 18.32
N GLN A 738 -12.86 -17.64 17.12
CA GLN A 738 -13.65 -17.92 15.92
C GLN A 738 -12.71 -18.54 14.88
N ASP A 739 -12.28 -17.77 13.89
CA ASP A 739 -11.61 -18.31 12.70
C ASP A 739 -10.15 -17.88 12.58
N ILE A 740 -9.34 -18.73 11.95
CA ILE A 740 -8.02 -18.36 11.44
C ILE A 740 -8.06 -18.46 9.91
N ASN A 741 -7.80 -17.34 9.23
CA ASN A 741 -7.80 -17.25 7.77
C ASN A 741 -6.41 -16.86 7.25
N LEU A 742 -5.87 -17.67 6.36
CA LEU A 742 -4.58 -17.45 5.68
C LEU A 742 -4.80 -17.42 4.16
N GLN A 743 -4.51 -16.30 3.50
CA GLN A 743 -4.66 -16.16 2.06
C GLN A 743 -3.39 -15.62 1.41
N GLY A 744 -2.80 -16.41 0.50
CA GLY A 744 -1.54 -16.12 -0.18
C GLY A 744 -0.42 -15.68 0.76
N SER A 745 -0.39 -16.26 1.97
CA SER A 745 0.40 -15.77 3.11
C SER A 745 1.14 -16.91 3.79
N SER A 746 2.14 -16.59 4.61
CA SER A 746 3.11 -17.55 5.14
C SER A 746 3.22 -17.50 6.67
N VAL A 747 3.21 -18.68 7.30
CA VAL A 747 3.48 -18.87 8.73
C VAL A 747 4.57 -19.91 8.90
N VAL A 748 5.73 -19.50 9.42
CA VAL A 748 6.94 -20.35 9.43
C VAL A 748 7.61 -20.36 10.80
N GLY A 749 7.88 -21.54 11.33
CA GLY A 749 8.63 -21.76 12.57
C GLY A 749 9.93 -22.53 12.31
N ASP A 750 10.99 -22.23 13.06
CA ASP A 750 12.13 -23.15 13.10
C ASP A 750 11.75 -24.47 13.79
N LYS A 751 10.94 -24.37 14.83
CA LYS A 751 10.31 -25.47 15.57
C LYS A 751 8.79 -25.43 15.32
N GLN A 752 7.99 -25.79 16.31
CA GLN A 752 6.55 -26.00 16.20
C GLN A 752 5.81 -24.79 15.60
N VAL A 753 4.94 -25.07 14.63
CA VAL A 753 3.85 -24.18 14.20
C VAL A 753 2.51 -24.74 14.68
N THR A 754 1.66 -23.92 15.29
CA THR A 754 0.38 -24.33 15.85
C THR A 754 -0.72 -23.30 15.58
N LEU A 755 -1.79 -23.72 14.90
CA LEU A 755 -3.00 -22.93 14.65
C LEU A 755 -4.17 -23.57 15.42
N LEU A 756 -4.83 -22.78 16.27
CA LEU A 756 -5.94 -23.21 17.12
C LEU A 756 -7.13 -22.26 16.93
N ALA A 757 -8.23 -22.75 16.36
CA ALA A 757 -9.48 -22.02 16.20
C ALA A 757 -10.62 -22.76 16.89
N ASN A 758 -11.52 -22.07 17.59
CA ASN A 758 -12.72 -22.73 18.13
C ASN A 758 -13.82 -22.87 17.06
N ASN A 759 -13.74 -22.15 15.94
CA ASN A 759 -14.58 -22.37 14.77
C ASN A 759 -13.73 -22.93 13.62
N ASP A 760 -13.38 -22.17 12.58
CA ASP A 760 -12.74 -22.72 11.38
C ASP A 760 -11.26 -22.33 11.23
N VAL A 761 -10.46 -23.18 10.55
CA VAL A 761 -9.15 -22.78 10.01
C VAL A 761 -9.20 -22.92 8.49
N ASN A 762 -8.99 -21.81 7.79
CA ASN A 762 -9.02 -21.74 6.33
C ASN A 762 -7.69 -21.25 5.78
N THR A 763 -7.07 -22.02 4.89
CA THR A 763 -5.89 -21.60 4.12
C THR A 763 -6.17 -21.66 2.63
N ALA A 764 -5.81 -20.61 1.90
CA ALA A 764 -6.12 -20.46 0.48
C ALA A 764 -4.97 -19.78 -0.28
N ALA A 765 -4.80 -20.08 -1.57
CA ALA A 765 -3.99 -19.25 -2.45
C ALA A 765 -4.71 -17.91 -2.76
N SER A 766 -3.95 -16.85 -3.01
CA SER A 766 -4.47 -15.62 -3.63
C SER A 766 -4.49 -15.74 -5.16
N VAL A 767 -5.14 -14.79 -5.86
CA VAL A 767 -5.35 -14.85 -7.31
C VAL A 767 -4.64 -13.71 -8.00
N GLU A 768 -3.69 -14.03 -8.86
CA GLU A 768 -3.02 -13.10 -9.76
C GLU A 768 -3.76 -13.03 -11.10
N ASN A 769 -3.89 -11.85 -11.69
CA ASN A 769 -4.62 -11.64 -12.94
C ASN A 769 -3.71 -11.10 -14.02
N TYR A 770 -3.87 -11.61 -15.24
CA TYR A 770 -3.16 -11.13 -16.42
C TYR A 770 -4.15 -10.84 -17.55
N GLN A 771 -4.02 -9.69 -18.18
CA GLN A 771 -4.80 -9.31 -19.35
C GLN A 771 -3.87 -8.66 -20.38
N ASN A 772 -3.89 -9.15 -21.61
CA ASN A 772 -3.19 -8.54 -22.74
C ASN A 772 -4.16 -8.37 -23.91
N TYR A 773 -4.21 -7.15 -24.44
CA TYR A 773 -4.92 -6.81 -25.66
C TYR A 773 -3.93 -6.25 -26.67
N GLU A 774 -3.89 -6.86 -27.86
CA GLU A 774 -3.12 -6.33 -28.98
C GLU A 774 -4.01 -6.17 -30.20
N GLU A 775 -3.88 -5.03 -30.88
CA GLU A 775 -4.46 -4.79 -32.19
C GLU A 775 -3.41 -4.20 -33.12
N HIS A 776 -3.21 -4.83 -34.27
CA HIS A 776 -2.37 -4.32 -35.33
C HIS A 776 -3.15 -4.28 -36.64
N SER A 777 -3.43 -3.08 -37.14
CA SER A 777 -4.15 -2.86 -38.39
C SER A 777 -3.35 -2.01 -39.38
N LYS A 778 -3.45 -2.35 -40.67
CA LYS A 778 -2.72 -1.68 -41.75
C LYS A 778 -3.60 -1.50 -42.97
N LYS A 779 -3.87 -0.25 -43.34
CA LYS A 779 -4.61 0.14 -44.53
C LYS A 779 -3.69 0.82 -45.54
N LYS A 780 -3.54 0.23 -46.72
CA LYS A 780 -2.84 0.82 -47.87
C LYS A 780 -3.87 1.27 -48.90
N SER A 781 -3.69 2.46 -49.47
CA SER A 781 -4.58 2.99 -50.51
C SER A 781 -3.81 3.76 -51.58
N GLY A 782 -4.32 3.79 -52.81
CA GLY A 782 -3.67 4.39 -53.96
C GLY A 782 -2.82 3.39 -54.75
N LEU A 783 -1.71 3.84 -55.33
CA LEU A 783 -0.80 3.06 -56.17
C LEU A 783 0.21 2.26 -55.32
N PHE A 784 0.12 0.94 -55.31
CA PHE A 784 1.06 0.08 -54.61
C PHE A 784 1.57 -1.07 -55.47
N SER A 785 2.86 -1.40 -55.34
CA SER A 785 3.42 -2.60 -55.95
C SER A 785 3.01 -3.85 -55.17
N GLY A 786 2.53 -4.87 -55.89
CA GLY A 786 2.08 -6.15 -55.35
C GLY A 786 3.20 -7.19 -55.14
N GLY A 787 4.47 -6.79 -55.16
CA GLY A 787 5.61 -7.71 -55.05
C GLY A 787 6.31 -8.10 -56.36
N GLY A 788 6.11 -7.35 -57.46
CA GLY A 788 6.78 -7.54 -58.77
C GLY A 788 6.78 -6.28 -59.64
N ILE A 789 6.97 -6.40 -60.97
CA ILE A 789 6.97 -5.29 -61.97
C ILE A 789 5.53 -4.80 -62.30
N GLY A 790 4.62 -4.86 -61.33
CA GLY A 790 3.21 -4.51 -61.47
C GLY A 790 2.73 -3.54 -60.39
N PHE A 791 1.75 -2.71 -60.72
CA PHE A 791 1.13 -1.76 -59.80
C PHE A 791 -0.37 -2.01 -59.64
N THR A 792 -0.86 -1.95 -58.41
CA THR A 792 -2.28 -1.97 -58.05
C THR A 792 -2.70 -0.57 -57.64
N ILE A 793 -3.79 -0.07 -58.23
CA ILE A 793 -4.51 1.12 -57.77
C ILE A 793 -5.75 0.64 -57.02
N GLY A 794 -5.77 0.80 -55.70
CA GLY A 794 -6.88 0.32 -54.91
C GLY A 794 -6.72 0.56 -53.41
N SER A 795 -7.34 -0.31 -52.62
CA SER A 795 -7.21 -0.34 -51.17
C SER A 795 -7.03 -1.77 -50.66
N THR A 796 -6.17 -1.95 -49.66
CA THR A 796 -6.04 -3.20 -48.90
C THR A 796 -5.96 -2.89 -47.42
N SER A 797 -6.64 -3.66 -46.59
CA SER A 797 -6.74 -3.51 -45.14
C SER A 797 -6.51 -4.86 -44.47
N THR A 798 -5.54 -4.96 -43.58
CA THR A 798 -5.31 -6.12 -42.70
C THR A 798 -5.52 -5.71 -41.25
N SER A 799 -6.16 -6.53 -40.42
CA SER A 799 -6.34 -6.32 -38.99
C SER A 799 -6.09 -7.64 -38.26
N GLN A 800 -5.27 -7.59 -37.21
CA GLN A 800 -4.95 -8.68 -36.30
C GLN A 800 -5.32 -8.22 -34.90
N LYS A 801 -6.08 -9.02 -34.16
CA LYS A 801 -6.41 -8.77 -32.75
C LYS A 801 -6.06 -10.00 -31.92
N LEU A 802 -5.45 -9.79 -30.76
CA LEU A 802 -5.18 -10.80 -29.75
C LEU A 802 -5.79 -10.31 -28.43
N ARG A 803 -6.50 -11.19 -27.74
CA ARG A 803 -6.90 -11.02 -26.34
C ARG A 803 -6.42 -12.22 -25.57
N ASP A 804 -5.64 -12.02 -24.51
CA ASP A 804 -5.18 -13.07 -23.62
C ASP A 804 -5.56 -12.67 -22.20
N GLN A 805 -6.21 -13.57 -21.47
CA GLN A 805 -6.68 -13.34 -20.11
C GLN A 805 -6.30 -14.55 -19.28
N ALA A 806 -5.70 -14.36 -18.12
CA ALA A 806 -5.42 -15.44 -17.18
C ALA A 806 -5.73 -15.02 -15.75
N ALA A 807 -6.11 -16.00 -14.93
CA ALA A 807 -6.17 -15.90 -13.49
C ALA A 807 -5.39 -17.08 -12.90
N THR A 808 -4.36 -16.81 -12.11
CA THR A 808 -3.36 -17.78 -11.63
C THR A 808 -3.40 -17.81 -10.11
N GLN A 809 -3.61 -18.98 -9.52
CA GLN A 809 -3.50 -19.19 -8.07
C GLN A 809 -2.17 -19.84 -7.69
N SER A 810 -1.51 -20.55 -8.61
CA SER A 810 -0.28 -21.32 -8.33
C SER A 810 0.94 -20.48 -7.99
N GLN A 811 0.88 -19.17 -8.21
CA GLN A 811 1.98 -18.21 -7.98
C GLN A 811 1.87 -17.54 -6.60
N SER A 812 0.72 -17.63 -5.95
CA SER A 812 0.41 -16.96 -4.68
C SER A 812 -0.18 -17.94 -3.67
N ILE A 813 0.52 -19.06 -3.47
CA ILE A 813 0.14 -20.12 -2.53
C ILE A 813 0.31 -19.67 -1.07
N SER A 814 -0.52 -20.22 -0.19
CA SER A 814 -0.28 -20.10 1.26
C SER A 814 0.76 -21.12 1.73
N THR A 815 1.53 -20.80 2.77
CA THR A 815 2.55 -21.70 3.33
C THR A 815 2.43 -21.83 4.85
N LEU A 816 2.42 -23.06 5.36
CA LEU A 816 2.61 -23.38 6.79
C LEU A 816 3.85 -24.28 6.95
N GLY A 817 4.87 -23.82 7.67
CA GLY A 817 6.17 -24.49 7.69
C GLY A 817 6.80 -24.64 9.07
N SER A 818 7.29 -25.83 9.40
CA SER A 818 8.24 -26.05 10.50
C SER A 818 9.53 -26.68 9.95
N THR A 819 10.70 -26.10 10.24
CA THR A 819 11.97 -26.64 9.70
C THR A 819 12.50 -27.85 10.46
N THR A 820 12.27 -27.94 11.78
CA THR A 820 12.84 -29.00 12.65
C THR A 820 11.81 -29.77 13.47
N ASP A 821 10.56 -29.31 13.52
CA ASP A 821 9.51 -29.92 14.34
C ASP A 821 8.19 -30.02 13.55
N SER A 822 7.06 -29.91 14.23
CA SER A 822 5.76 -30.29 13.70
C SER A 822 4.93 -29.07 13.28
N VAL A 823 3.93 -29.32 12.44
CA VAL A 823 2.84 -28.37 12.13
C VAL A 823 1.54 -28.96 12.67
N THR A 824 0.79 -28.19 13.47
CA THR A 824 -0.47 -28.64 14.07
C THR A 824 -1.58 -27.63 13.79
N VAL A 825 -2.68 -28.10 13.21
CA VAL A 825 -3.86 -27.28 12.92
C VAL A 825 -5.08 -27.93 13.55
N LYS A 826 -5.77 -27.20 14.43
CA LYS A 826 -7.00 -27.66 15.08
C LYS A 826 -8.08 -26.61 14.99
N ALA A 827 -9.23 -27.02 14.47
CA ALA A 827 -10.46 -26.25 14.42
C ALA A 827 -11.50 -26.90 15.32
N GLY A 828 -12.41 -26.12 15.92
CA GLY A 828 -13.58 -26.63 16.64
C GLY A 828 -14.74 -26.99 15.70
N ASN A 829 -14.79 -26.33 14.54
CA ASN A 829 -15.56 -26.71 13.37
C ASN A 829 -14.62 -27.25 12.27
N ASP A 830 -14.43 -26.61 11.12
CA ASP A 830 -13.79 -27.24 9.95
C ASP A 830 -12.33 -26.78 9.71
N VAL A 831 -11.52 -27.67 9.16
CA VAL A 831 -10.18 -27.33 8.61
C VAL A 831 -10.25 -27.43 7.09
N THR A 832 -10.00 -26.31 6.40
CA THR A 832 -9.98 -26.24 4.93
C THR A 832 -8.64 -25.76 4.44
N ILE A 833 -7.95 -26.58 3.64
CA ILE A 833 -6.63 -26.32 3.09
C ILE A 833 -6.73 -26.32 1.57
N SER A 834 -6.60 -25.15 0.93
CA SER A 834 -6.74 -24.98 -0.52
C SER A 834 -5.53 -24.28 -1.10
N GLY A 835 -4.91 -24.81 -2.16
CA GLY A 835 -3.71 -24.21 -2.77
C GLY A 835 -2.63 -23.81 -1.76
N THR A 836 -2.38 -24.68 -0.77
CA THR A 836 -1.47 -24.42 0.36
C THR A 836 -0.39 -25.49 0.43
N ASP A 837 0.83 -25.06 0.71
CA ASP A 837 1.94 -25.94 1.04
C ASP A 837 2.15 -26.02 2.55
N MET A 838 2.14 -27.25 3.08
CA MET A 838 2.47 -27.55 4.46
C MET A 838 3.74 -28.39 4.52
N VAL A 839 4.73 -27.95 5.29
CA VAL A 839 6.01 -28.65 5.42
C VAL A 839 6.38 -28.78 6.90
N ALA A 840 6.71 -29.98 7.35
CA ALA A 840 7.17 -30.23 8.72
C ALA A 840 8.46 -31.06 8.75
N GLY A 841 9.44 -30.61 9.54
CA GLY A 841 10.65 -31.36 9.88
C GLY A 841 10.37 -32.60 10.75
N LYS A 842 9.17 -32.70 11.32
CA LYS A 842 8.67 -33.87 12.05
C LYS A 842 7.27 -34.22 11.55
N ASP A 843 6.21 -33.89 12.29
CA ASP A 843 4.85 -34.39 12.01
C ASP A 843 3.92 -33.27 11.51
N ILE A 844 2.92 -33.62 10.70
CA ILE A 844 1.78 -32.75 10.37
C ILE A 844 0.52 -33.36 11.01
N PHE A 845 -0.22 -32.57 11.80
CA PHE A 845 -1.48 -33.00 12.41
C PHE A 845 -2.62 -32.03 12.13
N LEU A 846 -3.71 -32.53 11.52
CA LEU A 846 -4.93 -31.77 11.22
C LEU A 846 -6.13 -32.36 11.97
N GLN A 847 -6.93 -31.53 12.62
CA GLN A 847 -8.15 -31.96 13.32
C GLN A 847 -9.31 -30.96 13.20
N GLY A 848 -10.47 -31.43 12.78
CA GLY A 848 -11.72 -30.65 12.68
C GLY A 848 -12.96 -31.53 12.85
N ASN A 849 -14.15 -30.96 12.67
CA ASN A 849 -15.40 -31.68 12.47
C ASN A 849 -15.40 -32.30 11.08
N ASN A 850 -15.00 -31.52 10.07
CA ASN A 850 -14.55 -31.99 8.75
C ASN A 850 -13.12 -31.50 8.49
N VAL A 851 -12.39 -32.25 7.66
CA VAL A 851 -11.09 -31.81 7.12
C VAL A 851 -11.11 -31.92 5.60
N THR A 852 -10.87 -30.81 4.91
CA THR A 852 -10.90 -30.72 3.45
C THR A 852 -9.57 -30.19 2.90
N LEU A 853 -8.98 -30.91 1.96
CA LEU A 853 -7.79 -30.51 1.21
C LEU A 853 -8.17 -30.37 -0.27
N ASP A 854 -8.26 -29.15 -0.77
CA ASP A 854 -8.68 -28.82 -2.14
C ASP A 854 -7.51 -28.31 -3.00
N PRO A 855 -7.59 -28.48 -4.33
CA PRO A 855 -6.62 -27.91 -5.25
C PRO A 855 -6.93 -26.45 -5.55
N GLY A 856 -5.91 -25.68 -5.91
CA GLY A 856 -6.09 -24.40 -6.60
C GLY A 856 -6.25 -24.58 -8.11
N TYR A 857 -6.66 -23.53 -8.81
CA TYR A 857 -6.86 -23.53 -10.26
C TYR A 857 -6.26 -22.31 -10.96
N ASP A 858 -5.57 -22.58 -12.06
CA ASP A 858 -5.15 -21.59 -13.03
C ASP A 858 -6.08 -21.64 -14.25
N THR A 859 -6.50 -20.48 -14.72
CA THR A 859 -7.36 -20.34 -15.91
C THR A 859 -6.71 -19.43 -16.93
N ARG A 860 -6.84 -19.77 -18.21
CA ARG A 860 -6.35 -18.93 -19.32
C ARG A 860 -7.28 -18.98 -20.52
N LYS A 861 -7.59 -17.82 -21.09
CA LYS A 861 -8.46 -17.65 -22.25
C LYS A 861 -7.76 -16.78 -23.30
N GLN A 862 -7.49 -17.36 -24.46
CA GLN A 862 -6.85 -16.69 -25.58
C GLN A 862 -7.81 -16.58 -26.76
N GLN A 863 -8.00 -15.38 -27.31
CA GLN A 863 -8.80 -15.10 -28.49
C GLN A 863 -7.95 -14.42 -29.57
N GLN A 864 -7.91 -15.01 -30.76
CA GLN A 864 -7.19 -14.46 -31.91
C GLN A 864 -8.17 -14.17 -33.05
N GLU A 865 -8.05 -13.01 -33.68
CA GLU A 865 -8.83 -12.62 -34.85
C GLU A 865 -7.93 -12.06 -35.95
N PHE A 866 -8.09 -12.57 -37.17
CA PHE A 866 -7.43 -12.07 -38.38
C PHE A 866 -8.47 -11.68 -39.42
N GLN A 867 -8.35 -10.48 -40.00
CA GLN A 867 -9.20 -10.01 -41.08
C GLN A 867 -8.39 -9.32 -42.19
N GLN A 868 -8.67 -9.65 -43.45
CA GLN A 868 -8.09 -9.01 -44.62
C GLN A 868 -9.16 -8.64 -45.65
N LYS A 869 -9.13 -7.39 -46.13
CA LYS A 869 -10.01 -6.84 -47.17
C LYS A 869 -9.16 -6.21 -48.26
N THR A 870 -9.34 -6.59 -49.52
CA THR A 870 -8.61 -6.02 -50.66
C THR A 870 -9.58 -5.69 -51.78
N GLY A 871 -9.41 -4.53 -52.43
CA GLY A 871 -10.17 -4.14 -53.60
C GLY A 871 -9.41 -3.16 -54.49
N GLY A 872 -9.35 -3.38 -55.81
CA GLY A 872 -8.65 -2.47 -56.71
C GLY A 872 -8.36 -3.01 -58.11
N LEU A 873 -7.84 -2.11 -58.96
CA LEU A 873 -7.37 -2.36 -60.33
C LEU A 873 -5.87 -2.68 -60.31
N THR A 874 -5.46 -3.87 -60.70
CA THR A 874 -4.06 -4.32 -60.73
C THR A 874 -3.55 -4.45 -62.16
N VAL A 875 -2.41 -3.82 -62.47
CA VAL A 875 -1.69 -3.91 -63.75
C VAL A 875 -0.34 -4.58 -63.49
N ALA A 876 -0.09 -5.80 -63.96
CA ALA A 876 1.15 -6.55 -63.70
C ALA A 876 1.80 -7.11 -64.98
N LEU A 877 3.13 -6.97 -65.11
CA LEU A 877 3.94 -7.74 -66.06
C LEU A 877 4.10 -9.18 -65.53
N SER A 878 3.53 -10.16 -66.21
CA SER A 878 3.73 -11.58 -65.94
C SER A 878 5.17 -11.96 -66.28
N GLY A 879 5.92 -12.38 -65.28
CA GLY A 879 7.29 -12.88 -65.38
C GLY A 879 7.76 -13.20 -63.96
N VAL A 880 8.37 -14.37 -63.74
CA VAL A 880 8.76 -14.84 -62.41
C VAL A 880 9.69 -13.84 -61.72
N VAL A 881 9.20 -13.22 -60.65
CA VAL A 881 10.01 -12.43 -59.72
C VAL A 881 9.50 -12.75 -58.33
N GLY A 882 10.36 -13.35 -57.52
CA GLY A 882 10.06 -13.82 -56.17
C GLY A 882 9.64 -12.70 -55.23
N SER A 883 8.41 -12.78 -54.72
CA SER A 883 7.99 -12.05 -53.53
C SER A 883 8.40 -12.83 -52.28
N ALA A 884 9.67 -12.72 -51.89
CA ALA A 884 10.16 -13.24 -50.61
C ALA A 884 11.08 -12.20 -49.94
N LEU A 885 10.51 -11.07 -49.48
CA LEU A 885 11.23 -10.11 -48.64
C LEU A 885 10.27 -9.48 -47.61
N ASN A 886 10.22 -10.08 -46.42
CA ASN A 886 10.51 -9.41 -45.14
C ASN A 886 10.54 -10.38 -43.94
N SER A 887 10.18 -11.66 -44.12
CA SER A 887 10.17 -12.66 -43.03
C SER A 887 11.48 -13.45 -42.88
N ALA A 888 12.46 -13.24 -43.77
CA ALA A 888 13.73 -13.99 -43.77
C ALA A 888 14.89 -13.27 -43.07
N VAL A 889 14.82 -11.96 -42.82
CA VAL A 889 15.96 -11.22 -42.22
C VAL A 889 15.93 -11.26 -40.69
N GLN A 890 14.75 -11.31 -40.06
CA GLN A 890 14.65 -11.40 -38.60
C GLN A 890 14.98 -12.80 -38.06
N SER A 891 14.61 -13.86 -38.79
CA SER A 891 14.92 -15.25 -38.39
C SER A 891 16.41 -15.61 -38.57
N ILE A 892 17.13 -14.92 -39.47
CA ILE A 892 18.56 -15.14 -39.69
C ILE A 892 19.44 -14.37 -38.69
N GLN A 893 18.97 -13.24 -38.14
CA GLN A 893 19.71 -12.55 -37.08
C GLN A 893 19.60 -13.26 -35.72
N ALA A 894 18.49 -13.94 -35.43
CA ALA A 894 18.33 -14.72 -34.19
C ALA A 894 19.14 -16.03 -34.18
N ALA A 895 19.58 -16.53 -35.34
CA ALA A 895 20.36 -17.77 -35.45
C ALA A 895 21.89 -17.54 -35.38
N LYS A 896 22.37 -16.31 -35.19
CA LYS A 896 23.81 -16.00 -35.23
C LYS A 896 24.53 -16.09 -33.88
N SER A 897 23.86 -16.56 -32.84
CA SER A 897 24.41 -16.63 -31.49
C SER A 897 23.89 -17.83 -30.71
N GLU A 898 24.21 -19.05 -31.18
CA GLU A 898 24.56 -20.18 -30.30
C GLU A 898 24.81 -21.44 -31.13
N SER A 899 25.94 -22.09 -30.85
CA SER A 899 26.45 -23.25 -31.53
C SER A 899 26.16 -24.51 -30.71
N ASP A 900 25.05 -25.21 -30.98
CA ASP A 900 24.98 -26.65 -30.71
C ASP A 900 23.91 -27.41 -31.53
N GLY A 901 24.31 -28.58 -32.05
CA GLY A 901 23.74 -29.25 -33.23
C GLY A 901 22.45 -30.06 -33.04
N ARG A 902 21.76 -29.95 -31.90
CA ARG A 902 20.49 -30.66 -31.65
C ARG A 902 19.30 -29.74 -31.36
N LEU A 903 19.53 -28.53 -30.88
CA LEU A 903 18.49 -27.52 -30.67
C LEU A 903 18.07 -26.84 -31.99
N ALA A 904 18.96 -26.81 -32.99
CA ALA A 904 18.69 -26.34 -34.34
C ALA A 904 17.61 -27.18 -35.07
N LEU A 905 17.46 -28.46 -34.71
CA LEU A 905 16.49 -29.36 -35.34
C LEU A 905 15.07 -29.16 -34.78
N LEU A 906 14.95 -28.80 -33.49
CA LEU A 906 13.68 -28.47 -32.83
C LEU A 906 13.23 -27.01 -33.08
N GLN A 907 14.17 -26.05 -33.13
CA GLN A 907 13.86 -24.69 -33.58
C GLN A 907 13.58 -24.62 -35.09
N GLY A 908 14.16 -25.54 -35.88
CA GLY A 908 13.86 -25.73 -37.30
C GLY A 908 12.45 -26.29 -37.59
N MET A 909 11.81 -26.96 -36.62
CA MET A 909 10.46 -27.49 -36.76
C MET A 909 9.37 -26.48 -36.34
N LYS A 910 9.63 -25.56 -35.39
CA LYS A 910 8.68 -24.50 -35.01
C LYS A 910 8.61 -23.34 -36.03
N ALA A 911 9.65 -23.17 -36.86
CA ALA A 911 9.64 -22.31 -38.06
C ALA A 911 9.24 -23.09 -39.35
N GLY A 912 8.90 -24.37 -39.22
CA GLY A 912 8.83 -25.37 -40.28
C GLY A 912 7.47 -25.58 -40.93
N LEU A 913 6.58 -24.58 -40.98
CA LEU A 913 5.37 -24.61 -41.84
C LEU A 913 5.33 -23.52 -42.91
N SER A 914 6.41 -22.75 -43.09
CA SER A 914 6.48 -21.76 -44.19
C SER A 914 7.88 -21.50 -44.77
N GLY A 915 8.92 -22.27 -44.39
CA GLY A 915 10.33 -21.86 -44.61
C GLY A 915 11.27 -22.75 -45.44
N TYR A 916 10.94 -24.00 -45.79
CA TYR A 916 11.96 -24.90 -46.36
C TYR A 916 12.12 -24.88 -47.90
N GLN A 917 11.28 -24.14 -48.65
CA GLN A 917 11.42 -24.06 -50.12
C GLN A 917 12.43 -23.00 -50.60
N ALA A 918 13.01 -22.19 -49.71
CA ALA A 918 13.80 -21.02 -50.10
C ALA A 918 15.32 -21.24 -50.21
N TYR A 919 15.90 -22.32 -49.68
CA TYR A 919 17.38 -22.49 -49.68
C TYR A 919 17.91 -23.34 -50.85
N GLN A 920 17.17 -24.35 -51.34
CA GLN A 920 17.62 -25.14 -52.49
C GLN A 920 17.22 -24.54 -53.85
N GLY A 921 16.24 -23.61 -53.88
CA GLY A 921 15.84 -22.90 -55.09
C GLY A 921 16.90 -21.94 -55.63
N SER A 922 17.79 -21.42 -54.78
CA SER A 922 18.82 -20.45 -55.19
C SER A 922 20.00 -21.06 -55.97
N GLN A 923 20.17 -22.38 -55.98
CA GLN A 923 21.24 -23.05 -56.75
C GLN A 923 20.72 -23.79 -58.00
N SER A 924 19.40 -23.95 -58.16
CA SER A 924 18.81 -24.57 -59.36
C SER A 924 18.32 -23.57 -60.43
N GLU A 925 18.37 -22.26 -60.17
CA GLU A 925 17.96 -21.22 -61.14
C GLU A 925 19.12 -20.64 -61.99
N LEU A 926 20.36 -21.12 -61.80
CA LEU A 926 21.53 -20.69 -62.58
C LEU A 926 21.94 -21.66 -63.71
N ASN A 927 21.43 -22.89 -63.73
CA ASN A 927 21.90 -23.94 -64.67
C ASN A 927 20.89 -24.45 -65.70
N ASN A 928 19.64 -23.97 -65.74
CA ASN A 928 18.68 -24.33 -66.79
C ASN A 928 18.30 -23.12 -67.65
N LYS A 929 19.22 -22.72 -68.54
CA LYS A 929 18.88 -21.94 -69.74
C LYS A 929 18.29 -22.89 -70.78
N GLY A 930 16.97 -22.98 -70.82
CA GLY A 930 16.25 -23.71 -71.87
C GLY A 930 14.75 -23.67 -71.64
N GLU A 931 14.04 -23.03 -72.57
CA GLU A 931 12.59 -23.09 -72.82
C GLU A 931 11.65 -22.15 -72.03
N ALA A 932 11.43 -20.98 -72.66
CA ALA A 932 10.19 -20.20 -72.77
C ALA A 932 9.54 -19.58 -71.51
N SER A 933 10.06 -18.41 -71.12
CA SER A 933 9.40 -17.42 -70.24
C SER A 933 8.24 -16.69 -70.96
N PHE A 934 7.03 -16.76 -70.43
CA PHE A 934 5.90 -15.90 -70.82
C PHE A 934 6.10 -14.48 -70.24
N VAL A 935 6.17 -13.46 -71.09
CA VAL A 935 6.18 -12.04 -70.70
C VAL A 935 4.93 -11.35 -71.26
N GLY A 936 4.10 -10.76 -70.39
CA GLY A 936 2.80 -10.20 -70.77
C GLY A 936 2.25 -9.21 -69.75
N VAL A 937 1.37 -8.30 -70.15
CA VAL A 937 0.72 -7.30 -69.26
C VAL A 937 -0.68 -7.78 -68.91
N SER A 938 -1.01 -7.87 -67.62
CA SER A 938 -2.35 -8.21 -67.11
C SER A 938 -2.98 -7.06 -66.35
N ILE A 939 -4.27 -6.77 -66.61
CA ILE A 939 -5.09 -5.74 -65.96
C ILE A 939 -6.27 -6.45 -65.29
N SER A 940 -6.46 -6.35 -63.96
CA SER A 940 -7.56 -7.03 -63.25
C SER A 940 -8.23 -6.14 -62.20
N LEU A 941 -9.55 -6.19 -62.10
CA LEU A 941 -10.34 -5.54 -61.05
C LEU A 941 -10.96 -6.63 -60.16
N GLY A 942 -10.79 -6.53 -58.85
CA GLY A 942 -11.39 -7.50 -57.93
C GLY A 942 -11.58 -6.97 -56.52
N ALA A 943 -12.44 -7.65 -55.77
CA ALA A 943 -12.67 -7.45 -54.34
C ALA A 943 -12.61 -8.79 -53.61
N GLN A 944 -11.99 -8.82 -52.43
CA GLN A 944 -11.75 -10.01 -51.62
C GLN A 944 -11.85 -9.65 -50.13
N ASN A 945 -12.45 -10.54 -49.34
CA ASN A 945 -12.60 -10.45 -47.89
C ASN A 945 -12.33 -11.82 -47.26
N SER A 946 -11.45 -11.89 -46.27
CA SER A 946 -11.19 -13.08 -45.46
C SER A 946 -11.19 -12.72 -43.97
N ARG A 947 -11.77 -13.60 -43.14
CA ARG A 947 -11.84 -13.45 -41.68
C ARG A 947 -11.69 -14.81 -41.01
N SER A 948 -10.82 -14.92 -40.00
CA SER A 948 -10.68 -16.07 -39.12
C SER A 948 -10.66 -15.63 -37.66
N SER A 949 -11.28 -16.43 -36.78
CA SER A 949 -11.28 -16.22 -35.34
C SER A 949 -11.16 -17.56 -34.63
N GLN A 950 -10.33 -17.62 -33.61
CA GLN A 950 -10.11 -18.79 -32.76
C GLN A 950 -10.12 -18.36 -31.29
N THR A 951 -10.71 -19.19 -30.43
CA THR A 951 -10.72 -19.03 -28.97
C THR A 951 -10.24 -20.34 -28.35
N SER A 952 -9.28 -20.25 -27.45
CA SER A 952 -8.79 -21.36 -26.61
C SER A 952 -8.99 -21.00 -25.14
N GLU A 953 -9.51 -21.91 -24.35
CA GLU A 953 -9.73 -21.77 -22.91
C GLU A 953 -9.18 -23.00 -22.18
N GLN A 954 -8.39 -22.77 -21.13
CA GLN A 954 -7.72 -23.81 -20.35
C GLN A 954 -7.97 -23.58 -18.86
N LYS A 955 -8.23 -24.66 -18.12
CA LYS A 955 -8.31 -24.69 -16.66
C LYS A 955 -7.44 -25.83 -16.16
N GLN A 956 -6.42 -25.50 -15.36
CA GLN A 956 -5.43 -26.45 -14.82
C GLN A 956 -5.46 -26.40 -13.30
N SER A 957 -5.52 -27.56 -12.67
CA SER A 957 -5.45 -27.70 -11.22
C SER A 957 -4.01 -27.84 -10.74
N PHE A 958 -3.74 -27.39 -9.52
CA PHE A 958 -2.54 -27.72 -8.76
C PHE A 958 -2.94 -28.04 -7.32
N GLY A 959 -2.39 -29.13 -6.78
CA GLY A 959 -2.80 -29.64 -5.47
C GLY A 959 -2.27 -28.83 -4.30
N SER A 960 -2.97 -28.90 -3.16
CA SER A 960 -2.33 -28.61 -1.86
C SER A 960 -1.31 -29.71 -1.55
N THR A 961 -0.20 -29.36 -0.90
CA THR A 961 0.85 -30.33 -0.55
C THR A 961 1.05 -30.40 0.95
N LEU A 962 1.12 -31.61 1.50
CA LEU A 962 1.52 -31.87 2.89
C LEU A 962 2.75 -32.75 2.87
N ASN A 963 3.88 -32.22 3.35
CA ASN A 963 5.17 -32.91 3.37
C ASN A 963 5.71 -32.99 4.81
N ALA A 964 5.70 -34.18 5.41
CA ALA A 964 6.23 -34.42 6.74
C ALA A 964 7.45 -35.36 6.68
N ALA A 965 8.52 -35.06 7.41
CA ALA A 965 9.64 -36.00 7.54
C ALA A 965 9.31 -37.20 8.44
N GLY A 966 8.40 -37.00 9.41
CA GLY A 966 7.77 -38.01 10.25
C GLY A 966 6.38 -38.35 9.70
N ASP A 967 5.36 -38.18 10.52
CA ASP A 967 4.00 -38.69 10.26
C ASP A 967 3.04 -37.59 9.78
N ILE A 968 2.02 -37.98 9.01
CA ILE A 968 0.84 -37.14 8.72
C ILE A 968 -0.39 -37.76 9.38
N GLY A 969 -1.01 -37.03 10.31
CA GLY A 969 -2.26 -37.43 10.97
C GLY A 969 -3.41 -36.48 10.61
N ILE A 970 -4.53 -37.03 10.15
CA ILE A 970 -5.75 -36.29 9.83
C ILE A 970 -6.94 -36.93 10.57
N GLU A 971 -7.66 -36.12 11.34
CA GLU A 971 -8.78 -36.60 12.14
C GLU A 971 -10.03 -35.72 11.95
N SER A 972 -11.16 -36.36 11.63
CA SER A 972 -12.47 -35.71 11.67
C SER A 972 -13.26 -36.22 12.90
N ARG A 973 -13.79 -35.29 13.72
CA ARG A 973 -14.51 -35.63 14.95
C ARG A 973 -15.95 -36.07 14.71
N THR A 974 -16.60 -35.51 13.70
CA THR A 974 -18.04 -35.74 13.46
C THR A 974 -18.40 -35.98 12.00
N GLY A 975 -17.56 -35.56 11.06
CA GLY A 975 -17.85 -35.56 9.63
C GLY A 975 -16.77 -36.26 8.80
N ASP A 976 -16.47 -35.70 7.64
CA ASP A 976 -15.69 -36.39 6.60
C ASP A 976 -14.23 -35.89 6.54
N ILE A 977 -13.38 -36.72 5.92
CA ILE A 977 -12.06 -36.29 5.42
C ILE A 977 -12.14 -36.31 3.89
N THR A 978 -11.92 -35.16 3.26
CA THR A 978 -11.92 -35.02 1.79
C THR A 978 -10.57 -34.49 1.31
N VAL A 979 -9.99 -35.13 0.32
CA VAL A 979 -8.73 -34.73 -0.33
C VAL A 979 -8.94 -34.79 -1.84
N ALA A 980 -8.80 -33.65 -2.51
CA ALA A 980 -9.00 -33.53 -3.96
C ALA A 980 -7.73 -33.00 -4.64
N GLY A 981 -7.26 -33.70 -5.68
CA GLY A 981 -6.07 -33.37 -6.48
C GLY A 981 -4.81 -33.02 -5.69
N SER A 982 -4.70 -33.43 -4.43
CA SER A 982 -3.68 -32.99 -3.47
C SER A 982 -2.67 -34.10 -3.18
N GLN A 983 -1.50 -33.71 -2.68
CA GLN A 983 -0.38 -34.63 -2.45
C GLN A 983 0.00 -34.66 -0.97
N LEU A 984 -0.02 -35.86 -0.37
CA LEU A 984 0.35 -36.08 1.03
C LEU A 984 1.55 -37.02 1.05
N LYS A 985 2.66 -36.57 1.65
CA LYS A 985 3.90 -37.33 1.71
C LYS A 985 4.51 -37.33 3.11
N ALA A 986 4.54 -38.49 3.74
CA ALA A 986 5.14 -38.73 5.05
C ALA A 986 6.41 -39.59 4.91
N GLY A 987 7.48 -39.21 5.60
CA GLY A 987 8.65 -40.08 5.75
C GLY A 987 8.38 -41.29 6.65
N GLY A 988 7.43 -41.15 7.59
CA GLY A 988 6.89 -42.21 8.43
C GLY A 988 5.52 -42.69 7.94
N ASP A 989 4.51 -42.52 8.78
CA ASP A 989 3.15 -43.03 8.58
C ASP A 989 2.18 -41.94 8.09
N VAL A 990 1.14 -42.34 7.35
CA VAL A 990 -0.04 -41.50 7.10
C VAL A 990 -1.25 -42.16 7.77
N MET A 991 -1.93 -41.43 8.65
CA MET A 991 -3.17 -41.86 9.31
C MET A 991 -4.31 -40.90 9.00
N MET A 992 -5.41 -41.44 8.48
CA MET A 992 -6.68 -40.74 8.32
C MET A 992 -7.76 -41.45 9.13
N ASN A 993 -8.36 -40.75 10.10
CA ASN A 993 -9.43 -41.26 10.95
C ASN A 993 -10.68 -40.40 10.81
N ALA A 994 -11.66 -40.86 10.04
CA ALA A 994 -12.90 -40.16 9.79
C ALA A 994 -14.07 -40.70 10.63
N ALA A 995 -14.80 -39.81 11.29
CA ALA A 995 -16.04 -40.15 11.99
C ALA A 995 -17.19 -40.53 11.05
N GLN A 996 -17.10 -40.18 9.77
CA GLN A 996 -18.05 -40.59 8.74
C GLN A 996 -17.31 -41.20 7.53
N ASP A 997 -17.09 -40.44 6.47
CA ASP A 997 -16.59 -40.93 5.19
C ASP A 997 -15.15 -40.40 4.90
N ILE A 998 -14.34 -41.18 4.19
CA ILE A 998 -13.05 -40.72 3.60
C ILE A 998 -13.22 -40.63 2.08
N HIS A 999 -12.87 -39.47 1.51
CA HIS A 999 -12.93 -39.19 0.07
C HIS A 999 -11.57 -38.76 -0.47
N LEU A 1000 -10.95 -39.57 -1.31
CA LEU A 1000 -9.75 -39.20 -2.08
C LEU A 1000 -10.13 -39.08 -3.56
N LEU A 1001 -10.12 -37.87 -4.10
CA LEU A 1001 -10.70 -37.54 -5.41
C LEU A 1001 -9.63 -36.92 -6.33
N SER A 1002 -9.66 -37.19 -7.63
CA SER A 1002 -8.84 -36.43 -8.58
C SER A 1002 -9.43 -35.05 -8.86
N ALA A 1003 -8.56 -34.11 -9.24
CA ALA A 1003 -8.96 -32.79 -9.73
C ALA A 1003 -9.06 -32.77 -11.25
N ARG A 1004 -10.12 -32.15 -11.79
CA ARG A 1004 -10.35 -32.07 -13.23
C ARG A 1004 -9.63 -30.89 -13.86
N ASN A 1005 -8.88 -31.17 -14.93
CA ASN A 1005 -8.35 -30.19 -15.87
C ASN A 1005 -9.21 -30.18 -17.13
N SER A 1006 -9.37 -29.02 -17.78
CA SER A 1006 -10.18 -28.91 -19.01
C SER A 1006 -9.56 -27.98 -20.04
N GLU A 1007 -9.73 -28.32 -21.30
CA GLU A 1007 -9.36 -27.49 -22.45
C GLU A 1007 -10.53 -27.38 -23.43
N GLU A 1008 -10.85 -26.17 -23.90
CA GLU A 1008 -11.88 -25.92 -24.91
C GLU A 1008 -11.31 -25.04 -26.03
N ILE A 1009 -11.50 -25.48 -27.28
CA ILE A 1009 -11.09 -24.76 -28.48
C ILE A 1009 -12.32 -24.55 -29.37
N SER A 1010 -12.51 -23.34 -29.87
CA SER A 1010 -13.52 -23.06 -30.89
C SER A 1010 -13.00 -22.09 -31.95
N GLY A 1011 -13.26 -22.38 -33.22
CA GLY A 1011 -12.76 -21.59 -34.33
C GLY A 1011 -13.75 -21.46 -35.47
N LYS A 1012 -13.68 -20.35 -36.20
CA LYS A 1012 -14.50 -20.05 -37.38
C LYS A 1012 -13.65 -19.32 -38.41
N ASN A 1013 -13.75 -19.72 -39.67
CA ASN A 1013 -13.15 -18.99 -40.78
C ASN A 1013 -14.17 -18.77 -41.92
N SER A 1014 -13.97 -17.68 -42.66
CA SER A 1014 -14.79 -17.32 -43.82
C SER A 1014 -13.97 -16.52 -44.83
N SER A 1015 -14.16 -16.80 -46.12
CA SER A 1015 -13.59 -16.00 -47.19
C SER A 1015 -14.56 -15.87 -48.36
N SER A 1016 -14.52 -14.72 -49.05
CA SER A 1016 -15.32 -14.44 -50.24
C SER A 1016 -14.55 -13.49 -51.14
N GLY A 1017 -14.50 -13.77 -52.44
CA GLY A 1017 -13.81 -12.92 -53.40
C GLY A 1017 -14.30 -13.12 -54.82
N GLY A 1018 -14.09 -12.09 -55.64
CA GLY A 1018 -14.36 -12.11 -57.07
C GLY A 1018 -13.41 -11.18 -57.82
N ASN A 1019 -12.88 -11.62 -58.96
CA ASN A 1019 -12.05 -10.80 -59.84
C ASN A 1019 -12.45 -10.99 -61.31
N ILE A 1020 -12.25 -9.94 -62.10
CA ILE A 1020 -12.40 -9.93 -63.57
C ILE A 1020 -11.18 -9.21 -64.12
N GLY A 1021 -10.48 -9.82 -65.08
CA GLY A 1021 -9.27 -9.25 -65.66
C GLY A 1021 -9.05 -9.60 -67.12
N ILE A 1022 -8.15 -8.86 -67.75
CA ILE A 1022 -7.75 -8.97 -69.14
C ILE A 1022 -6.21 -9.06 -69.15
N SER A 1023 -5.61 -10.07 -69.75
CA SER A 1023 -4.15 -10.18 -69.90
C SER A 1023 -3.73 -10.31 -71.35
N LEU A 1024 -2.56 -9.78 -71.68
CA LEU A 1024 -1.97 -9.81 -73.01
C LEU A 1024 -0.55 -10.35 -72.86
N GLY A 1025 -0.20 -11.48 -73.47
CA GLY A 1025 1.19 -11.95 -73.39
C GLY A 1025 1.69 -12.71 -74.59
N LEU A 1026 3.02 -12.79 -74.66
CA LEU A 1026 3.78 -13.43 -75.72
C LEU A 1026 4.23 -14.81 -75.22
N SER A 1027 3.66 -15.85 -75.81
CA SER A 1027 4.14 -17.23 -75.70
C SER A 1027 4.78 -17.61 -77.03
N ASN A 1028 5.79 -18.49 -77.02
CA ASN A 1028 6.51 -18.97 -78.21
C ASN A 1028 5.54 -19.34 -79.35
N GLY A 1029 5.36 -18.41 -80.29
CA GLY A 1029 4.55 -18.58 -81.50
C GLY A 1029 3.21 -17.84 -81.59
N SER A 1030 2.69 -17.19 -80.52
CA SER A 1030 1.50 -16.31 -80.66
C SER A 1030 1.32 -15.31 -79.50
N ALA A 1031 0.94 -14.08 -79.83
CA ALA A 1031 0.46 -13.07 -78.90
C ALA A 1031 -1.06 -13.22 -78.74
N GLY A 1032 -1.59 -13.24 -77.51
CA GLY A 1032 -3.03 -13.39 -77.28
C GLY A 1032 -3.58 -12.53 -76.14
N LEU A 1033 -4.79 -12.00 -76.35
CA LEU A 1033 -5.58 -11.26 -75.35
C LEU A 1033 -6.48 -12.26 -74.61
N SER A 1034 -6.27 -12.50 -73.32
CA SER A 1034 -7.14 -13.34 -72.50
C SER A 1034 -8.03 -12.53 -71.56
N ILE A 1035 -9.30 -12.90 -71.40
CA ILE A 1035 -10.20 -12.37 -70.38
C ILE A 1035 -10.45 -13.48 -69.37
N PHE A 1036 -10.27 -13.22 -68.08
CA PHE A 1036 -10.53 -14.16 -67.01
C PHE A 1036 -11.49 -13.58 -65.98
N ALA A 1037 -12.36 -14.43 -65.42
CA ALA A 1037 -13.23 -14.11 -64.30
C ALA A 1037 -13.18 -15.26 -63.29
N ASN A 1038 -13.00 -14.94 -62.01
CA ASN A 1038 -12.97 -15.92 -60.93
C ASN A 1038 -13.86 -15.48 -59.78
N VAL A 1039 -14.59 -16.41 -59.17
CA VAL A 1039 -15.34 -16.23 -57.92
C VAL A 1039 -14.98 -17.34 -56.94
N ASN A 1040 -14.79 -16.99 -55.68
CA ASN A 1040 -14.44 -17.95 -54.63
C ASN A 1040 -15.15 -17.62 -53.31
N ALA A 1041 -15.64 -18.64 -52.62
CA ALA A 1041 -16.23 -18.55 -51.29
C ALA A 1041 -15.81 -19.77 -50.44
N ALA A 1042 -15.43 -19.55 -49.19
CA ALA A 1042 -15.13 -20.61 -48.24
C ALA A 1042 -15.68 -20.30 -46.84
N LYS A 1043 -16.07 -21.34 -46.11
CA LYS A 1043 -16.49 -21.27 -44.70
C LYS A 1043 -16.03 -22.52 -43.97
N GLY A 1044 -15.60 -22.35 -42.73
CA GLY A 1044 -15.20 -23.44 -41.85
C GLY A 1044 -15.48 -23.17 -40.38
N ARG A 1045 -15.58 -24.24 -39.60
CA ARG A 1045 -15.76 -24.23 -38.15
C ARG A 1045 -15.00 -25.41 -37.55
N GLU A 1046 -14.41 -25.18 -36.38
CA GLU A 1046 -13.79 -26.21 -35.52
C GLU A 1046 -14.28 -26.06 -34.08
N THR A 1047 -14.33 -27.18 -33.36
CA THR A 1047 -14.59 -27.28 -31.93
C THR A 1047 -13.78 -28.44 -31.36
N GLY A 1048 -13.13 -28.24 -30.22
CA GLY A 1048 -12.44 -29.27 -29.47
C GLY A 1048 -12.68 -29.13 -27.98
N THR A 1049 -12.80 -30.25 -27.27
CA THR A 1049 -12.91 -30.29 -25.80
C THR A 1049 -12.05 -31.41 -25.25
N GLY A 1050 -11.23 -31.12 -24.25
CA GLY A 1050 -10.38 -32.07 -23.55
C GLY A 1050 -10.65 -32.06 -22.04
N ASN A 1051 -10.57 -33.22 -21.39
CA ASN A 1051 -10.51 -33.35 -19.94
C ASN A 1051 -9.37 -34.29 -19.57
N SER A 1052 -8.59 -33.91 -18.58
CA SER A 1052 -7.62 -34.78 -17.92
C SER A 1052 -7.78 -34.67 -16.40
N TRP A 1053 -7.21 -35.62 -15.66
CA TRP A 1053 -7.36 -35.67 -14.21
C TRP A 1053 -6.01 -35.64 -13.50
N SER A 1054 -5.89 -34.79 -12.48
CA SER A 1054 -4.78 -34.75 -11.54
C SER A 1054 -5.13 -35.62 -10.33
N GLU A 1055 -4.48 -36.76 -10.21
CA GLU A 1055 -4.75 -37.75 -9.16
C GLU A 1055 -4.39 -37.22 -7.76
N THR A 1056 -5.16 -37.60 -6.74
CA THR A 1056 -4.73 -37.45 -5.34
C THR A 1056 -3.70 -38.51 -5.00
N THR A 1057 -2.60 -38.14 -4.37
CA THR A 1057 -1.57 -39.11 -3.93
C THR A 1057 -1.38 -39.07 -2.42
N VAL A 1058 -1.29 -40.26 -1.82
CA VAL A 1058 -0.94 -40.44 -0.41
C VAL A 1058 0.24 -41.39 -0.35
N ASP A 1059 1.40 -40.87 0.07
CA ASP A 1059 2.68 -41.58 0.08
C ASP A 1059 3.24 -41.64 1.50
N ALA A 1060 3.29 -42.82 2.10
CA ALA A 1060 3.95 -43.07 3.37
C ALA A 1060 5.26 -43.84 3.18
N GLY A 1061 6.31 -43.48 3.92
CA GLY A 1061 7.54 -44.26 3.97
C GLY A 1061 7.35 -45.62 4.65
N ASN A 1062 6.38 -45.72 5.57
CA ASN A 1062 6.09 -46.92 6.36
C ASN A 1062 4.63 -47.39 6.19
N HIS A 1063 3.68 -46.94 7.01
CA HIS A 1063 2.30 -47.41 6.98
C HIS A 1063 1.32 -46.33 6.52
N VAL A 1064 0.33 -46.73 5.72
CA VAL A 1064 -0.91 -45.95 5.53
C VAL A 1064 -2.05 -46.60 6.28
N THR A 1065 -2.72 -45.85 7.15
CA THR A 1065 -3.94 -46.27 7.85
C THR A 1065 -5.12 -45.40 7.44
N LEU A 1066 -6.14 -45.99 6.83
CA LEU A 1066 -7.40 -45.32 6.51
C LEU A 1066 -8.53 -45.94 7.33
N LYS A 1067 -9.12 -45.16 8.24
CA LYS A 1067 -10.25 -45.61 9.05
C LYS A 1067 -11.45 -44.69 8.85
N SER A 1068 -12.58 -45.26 8.43
CA SER A 1068 -13.86 -44.57 8.30
C SER A 1068 -14.95 -45.37 9.03
N GLU A 1069 -15.79 -44.71 9.83
CA GLU A 1069 -16.94 -45.38 10.45
C GLU A 1069 -18.04 -45.71 9.43
N ARG A 1070 -17.98 -45.10 8.23
CA ARG A 1070 -18.89 -45.36 7.12
C ARG A 1070 -18.12 -45.80 5.86
N ASP A 1071 -18.02 -44.97 4.84
CA ASP A 1071 -17.49 -45.36 3.52
C ASP A 1071 -16.10 -44.75 3.26
N THR A 1072 -15.26 -45.49 2.53
CA THR A 1072 -14.00 -44.99 1.97
C THR A 1072 -14.09 -45.02 0.44
N ARG A 1073 -13.84 -43.89 -0.21
CA ARG A 1073 -13.90 -43.75 -1.67
C ARG A 1073 -12.60 -43.16 -2.21
N LEU A 1074 -11.98 -43.87 -3.15
CA LEU A 1074 -10.88 -43.37 -3.97
C LEU A 1074 -11.38 -43.29 -5.41
N ILE A 1075 -11.40 -42.08 -5.97
CA ILE A 1075 -11.85 -41.83 -7.34
C ILE A 1075 -10.78 -40.99 -8.02
N GLY A 1076 -9.89 -41.61 -8.78
CA GLY A 1076 -8.68 -40.95 -9.26
C GLY A 1076 -7.68 -40.67 -8.14
N ALA A 1077 -7.32 -41.70 -7.36
CA ALA A 1077 -6.35 -41.57 -6.28
C ALA A 1077 -5.41 -42.78 -6.14
N GLN A 1078 -4.17 -42.52 -5.71
CA GLN A 1078 -3.16 -43.55 -5.43
C GLN A 1078 -2.71 -43.46 -3.98
N VAL A 1079 -2.66 -44.60 -3.31
CA VAL A 1079 -2.22 -44.71 -1.92
C VAL A 1079 -1.08 -45.71 -1.86
N ASN A 1080 0.10 -45.23 -1.43
CA ASN A 1080 1.36 -45.96 -1.43
C ASN A 1080 1.94 -46.03 -0.02
N GLY A 1081 2.42 -47.21 0.39
CA GLY A 1081 3.12 -47.42 1.66
C GLY A 1081 3.70 -48.82 1.74
N GLU A 1082 4.64 -49.08 2.65
CA GLU A 1082 5.17 -50.45 2.86
C GLU A 1082 4.09 -51.40 3.39
N ARG A 1083 3.18 -50.87 4.21
CA ARG A 1083 1.94 -51.50 4.68
C ARG A 1083 0.76 -50.57 4.41
N ILE A 1084 -0.37 -51.14 3.99
CA ILE A 1084 -1.64 -50.40 3.89
C ILE A 1084 -2.72 -51.12 4.71
N ASP A 1085 -3.28 -50.44 5.70
CA ASP A 1085 -4.40 -50.93 6.50
C ASP A 1085 -5.63 -50.04 6.29
N VAL A 1086 -6.76 -50.65 5.94
CA VAL A 1086 -8.02 -49.96 5.65
C VAL A 1086 -9.13 -50.59 6.48
N ASP A 1087 -9.83 -49.80 7.29
CA ASP A 1087 -11.05 -50.21 8.00
C ASP A 1087 -12.21 -49.29 7.59
N ALA A 1088 -13.03 -49.75 6.65
CA ALA A 1088 -14.22 -49.05 6.18
C ALA A 1088 -15.47 -49.68 6.80
N GLY A 1089 -16.17 -48.93 7.66
CA GLY A 1089 -17.31 -49.42 8.42
C GLY A 1089 -18.47 -49.95 7.57
N ARG A 1090 -18.62 -49.46 6.33
CA ARG A 1090 -19.62 -49.87 5.35
C ARG A 1090 -18.98 -50.23 4.01
N ASN A 1091 -18.71 -49.26 3.13
CA ASN A 1091 -18.32 -49.55 1.74
C ASN A 1091 -16.93 -49.03 1.40
N LEU A 1092 -16.23 -49.76 0.54
CA LEU A 1092 -14.97 -49.35 -0.08
C LEU A 1092 -15.15 -49.27 -1.60
N LEU A 1093 -14.95 -48.09 -2.19
CA LEU A 1093 -15.00 -47.88 -3.64
C LEU A 1093 -13.64 -47.42 -4.15
N LEU A 1094 -13.08 -48.12 -5.12
CA LEU A 1094 -11.91 -47.70 -5.89
C LEU A 1094 -12.30 -47.56 -7.37
N GLN A 1095 -12.16 -46.37 -7.94
CA GLN A 1095 -12.59 -46.09 -9.31
C GLN A 1095 -11.57 -45.22 -10.07
N SER A 1096 -11.00 -45.77 -11.14
CA SER A 1096 -10.13 -45.02 -12.05
C SER A 1096 -10.92 -44.03 -12.92
N GLN A 1097 -10.30 -42.90 -13.31
CA GLN A 1097 -10.88 -41.92 -14.23
C GLN A 1097 -10.30 -42.04 -15.64
N GLN A 1098 -11.09 -41.68 -16.65
CA GLN A 1098 -10.64 -41.62 -18.05
C GLN A 1098 -10.39 -40.16 -18.46
N ASP A 1099 -9.23 -39.94 -19.07
CA ASP A 1099 -8.97 -38.72 -19.83
C ASP A 1099 -9.76 -38.78 -21.13
N SER A 1100 -10.31 -37.65 -21.57
CA SER A 1100 -11.19 -37.57 -22.76
C SER A 1100 -10.77 -36.43 -23.68
N GLU A 1101 -10.69 -36.67 -24.98
CA GLU A 1101 -10.52 -35.63 -25.99
C GLU A 1101 -11.53 -35.80 -27.13
N ARG A 1102 -12.15 -34.71 -27.55
CA ARG A 1102 -13.15 -34.66 -28.62
C ARG A 1102 -12.80 -33.53 -29.57
N TYR A 1103 -12.80 -33.79 -30.88
CA TYR A 1103 -12.49 -32.78 -31.89
C TYR A 1103 -13.35 -32.94 -33.14
N ASP A 1104 -13.98 -31.84 -33.57
CA ASP A 1104 -14.83 -31.74 -34.74
C ASP A 1104 -14.41 -30.55 -35.60
N SER A 1105 -14.20 -30.79 -36.89
CA SER A 1105 -13.93 -29.73 -37.87
C SER A 1105 -14.69 -29.95 -39.16
N LYS A 1106 -15.17 -28.85 -39.76
CA LYS A 1106 -15.86 -28.86 -41.06
C LYS A 1106 -15.42 -27.65 -41.87
N GLN A 1107 -14.90 -27.90 -43.07
CA GLN A 1107 -14.52 -26.88 -44.04
C GLN A 1107 -15.24 -27.08 -45.37
N THR A 1108 -15.67 -26.00 -46.02
CA THR A 1108 -16.33 -26.03 -47.31
C THR A 1108 -15.84 -24.86 -48.14
N SER A 1109 -15.32 -25.14 -49.34
CA SER A 1109 -14.85 -24.15 -50.30
C SER A 1109 -15.40 -24.40 -51.69
N VAL A 1110 -15.80 -23.34 -52.36
CA VAL A 1110 -16.26 -23.32 -53.74
C VAL A 1110 -15.49 -22.23 -54.48
N ALA A 1111 -14.81 -22.59 -55.56
CA ALA A 1111 -14.21 -21.66 -56.49
C ALA A 1111 -14.58 -22.04 -57.93
N ALA A 1112 -14.89 -21.04 -58.73
CA ALA A 1112 -15.20 -21.20 -60.14
C ALA A 1112 -14.46 -20.10 -60.91
N GLY A 1113 -13.78 -20.49 -61.99
CA GLY A 1113 -13.05 -19.55 -62.82
C GLY A 1113 -13.11 -19.94 -64.29
N GLY A 1114 -13.25 -18.95 -65.16
CA GLY A 1114 -13.22 -19.12 -66.61
C GLY A 1114 -12.24 -18.13 -67.23
N SER A 1115 -11.42 -18.59 -68.17
CA SER A 1115 -10.56 -17.74 -68.98
C SER A 1115 -10.73 -18.03 -70.47
N PHE A 1116 -10.71 -16.99 -71.30
CA PHE A 1116 -10.91 -17.08 -72.74
C PHE A 1116 -9.81 -16.28 -73.46
N THR A 1117 -9.00 -16.94 -74.30
CA THR A 1117 -7.83 -16.33 -74.95
C THR A 1117 -8.04 -16.15 -76.46
N TRP A 1118 -8.07 -14.90 -76.90
CA TRP A 1118 -8.04 -14.51 -78.31
C TRP A 1118 -6.62 -14.61 -78.86
N GLY A 1119 -6.43 -15.33 -79.97
CA GLY A 1119 -5.12 -15.62 -80.58
C GLY A 1119 -4.88 -17.12 -80.77
N SER A 1120 -5.35 -17.94 -79.82
CA SER A 1120 -5.36 -19.41 -79.90
C SER A 1120 -6.77 -20.02 -80.00
N MET A 1121 -7.83 -19.21 -79.87
CA MET A 1121 -9.25 -19.64 -79.80
C MET A 1121 -9.53 -20.70 -78.71
N SER A 1122 -8.75 -20.74 -77.63
CA SER A 1122 -8.93 -21.69 -76.53
C SER A 1122 -9.57 -21.02 -75.31
N GLY A 1123 -10.60 -21.67 -74.76
CA GLY A 1123 -11.19 -21.35 -73.45
C GLY A 1123 -10.84 -22.43 -72.44
N SER A 1124 -10.49 -22.03 -71.22
CA SER A 1124 -10.30 -22.94 -70.10
C SER A 1124 -11.18 -22.53 -68.93
N GLY A 1125 -11.91 -23.48 -68.37
CA GLY A 1125 -12.72 -23.29 -67.17
C GLY A 1125 -12.30 -24.30 -66.12
N TYR A 1126 -12.24 -23.86 -64.85
CA TYR A 1126 -12.11 -24.77 -63.72
C TYR A 1126 -13.27 -24.54 -62.77
N LEU A 1127 -13.77 -25.66 -62.25
CA LEU A 1127 -14.69 -25.71 -61.13
C LEU A 1127 -13.99 -26.50 -60.04
N SER A 1128 -13.75 -25.88 -58.90
CA SER A 1128 -13.24 -26.57 -57.72
C SER A 1128 -14.23 -26.42 -56.57
N ALA A 1129 -14.79 -27.54 -56.14
CA ALA A 1129 -15.57 -27.63 -54.92
C ALA A 1129 -14.89 -28.65 -54.02
N SER A 1130 -14.59 -28.27 -52.79
CA SER A 1130 -14.03 -29.16 -51.78
C SER A 1130 -14.76 -29.03 -50.45
N LYS A 1131 -14.88 -30.16 -49.76
CA LYS A 1131 -15.50 -30.28 -48.45
C LYS A 1131 -14.68 -31.24 -47.62
N ASP A 1132 -14.25 -30.76 -46.46
CA ASP A 1132 -13.46 -31.52 -45.50
C ASP A 1132 -14.25 -31.62 -44.19
N LYS A 1133 -14.28 -32.81 -43.60
CA LYS A 1133 -14.73 -33.01 -42.22
C LYS A 1133 -13.74 -33.88 -41.46
N ILE A 1134 -13.53 -33.55 -40.21
CA ILE A 1134 -12.73 -34.35 -39.27
C ILE A 1134 -13.59 -34.55 -38.02
N HIS A 1135 -13.65 -35.78 -37.54
CA HIS A 1135 -14.21 -36.15 -36.24
C HIS A 1135 -13.20 -37.03 -35.51
N SER A 1136 -12.92 -36.76 -34.24
CA SER A 1136 -11.99 -37.52 -33.41
C SER A 1136 -12.53 -37.63 -31.98
N ASN A 1137 -12.54 -38.84 -31.43
CA ASN A 1137 -12.89 -39.10 -30.03
C ASN A 1137 -11.83 -39.99 -29.38
N TYR A 1138 -11.42 -39.64 -28.17
CA TYR A 1138 -10.47 -40.38 -27.35
C TYR A 1138 -11.02 -40.44 -25.92
N ASP A 1139 -11.09 -41.63 -25.32
CA ASP A 1139 -11.32 -41.82 -23.88
C ASP A 1139 -10.32 -42.90 -23.40
N SER A 1140 -9.47 -42.63 -22.40
CA SER A 1140 -8.51 -43.62 -21.89
C SER A 1140 -8.14 -43.39 -20.42
N VAL A 1141 -8.02 -44.47 -19.64
CA VAL A 1141 -7.41 -44.42 -18.30
C VAL A 1141 -5.89 -44.25 -18.46
N GLN A 1142 -5.31 -43.16 -17.94
CA GLN A 1142 -3.85 -42.95 -17.95
C GLN A 1142 -3.20 -43.44 -16.65
N GLN A 1143 -3.87 -43.24 -15.52
CA GLN A 1143 -3.42 -43.64 -14.19
C GLN A 1143 -4.53 -44.46 -13.54
N GLN A 1144 -4.16 -45.56 -12.88
CA GLN A 1144 -5.14 -46.41 -12.19
C GLN A 1144 -5.23 -46.01 -10.72
N THR A 1145 -6.47 -45.91 -10.24
CA THR A 1145 -6.75 -45.75 -8.81
C THR A 1145 -6.42 -47.04 -8.08
N GLY A 1146 -5.82 -46.93 -6.89
CA GLY A 1146 -5.49 -48.12 -6.15
C GLY A 1146 -4.70 -47.95 -4.86
N PHE A 1147 -4.59 -49.07 -4.14
CA PHE A 1147 -3.67 -49.27 -3.03
C PHE A 1147 -2.44 -50.00 -3.54
N PHE A 1148 -1.24 -49.49 -3.26
CA PHE A 1148 0.02 -50.09 -3.67
C PHE A 1148 0.91 -50.31 -2.45
N ALA A 1149 0.81 -51.51 -1.87
CA ALA A 1149 1.55 -51.91 -0.70
C ALA A 1149 2.95 -52.45 -1.03
N GLY A 1150 3.93 -52.13 -0.18
CA GLY A 1150 5.28 -52.66 -0.27
C GLY A 1150 5.40 -54.08 0.31
N LYS A 1151 6.52 -54.34 0.98
CA LYS A 1151 6.92 -55.69 1.44
C LYS A 1151 6.17 -56.18 2.67
N ASP A 1152 5.37 -55.32 3.29
CA ASP A 1152 4.58 -55.62 4.50
C ASP A 1152 3.09 -55.85 4.22
N GLY A 1153 2.68 -55.75 2.94
CA GLY A 1153 1.38 -56.22 2.47
C GLY A 1153 0.24 -55.28 2.80
N PHE A 1154 -1.00 -55.75 2.63
CA PHE A 1154 -2.20 -54.99 2.98
C PHE A 1154 -3.14 -55.73 3.92
N GLY A 1155 -3.87 -54.98 4.73
CA GLY A 1155 -4.98 -55.43 5.56
C GLY A 1155 -6.21 -54.58 5.31
N ILE A 1156 -7.10 -55.04 4.45
CA ILE A 1156 -8.32 -54.30 4.09
C ILE A 1156 -9.51 -55.00 4.72
N LYS A 1157 -10.30 -54.26 5.49
CA LYS A 1157 -11.54 -54.69 6.13
C LYS A 1157 -12.65 -53.71 5.76
N THR A 1158 -13.69 -54.25 5.12
CA THR A 1158 -14.86 -53.48 4.68
C THR A 1158 -16.12 -54.11 5.27
N GLY A 1159 -17.05 -53.31 5.82
CA GLY A 1159 -18.25 -53.81 6.51
C GLY A 1159 -19.27 -54.51 5.60
N GLU A 1160 -19.55 -53.95 4.42
CA GLU A 1160 -20.62 -54.36 3.52
C GLU A 1160 -20.09 -54.76 2.14
N HIS A 1161 -19.56 -53.81 1.35
CA HIS A 1161 -19.18 -54.07 -0.04
C HIS A 1161 -17.89 -53.38 -0.45
N THR A 1162 -17.03 -54.11 -1.16
CA THR A 1162 -15.86 -53.56 -1.84
C THR A 1162 -16.10 -53.57 -3.36
N GLN A 1163 -16.01 -52.41 -4.00
CA GLN A 1163 -16.16 -52.24 -5.46
C GLN A 1163 -14.85 -51.75 -6.10
N LEU A 1164 -14.41 -52.43 -7.17
CA LEU A 1164 -13.21 -52.11 -7.94
C LEU A 1164 -13.54 -51.81 -9.41
N ASP A 1165 -13.48 -50.55 -9.81
CA ASP A 1165 -13.76 -50.12 -11.19
C ASP A 1165 -12.46 -49.70 -11.88
N ALA A 1166 -11.90 -50.63 -12.66
CA ALA A 1166 -10.58 -50.51 -13.30
C ALA A 1166 -9.47 -50.13 -12.31
N ALA A 1167 -9.60 -50.57 -11.05
CA ALA A 1167 -8.76 -50.20 -9.92
C ALA A 1167 -7.91 -51.37 -9.41
N VAL A 1168 -6.82 -51.06 -8.71
CA VAL A 1168 -5.81 -52.05 -8.30
C VAL A 1168 -5.65 -52.07 -6.78
N ILE A 1169 -5.59 -53.28 -6.21
CA ILE A 1169 -5.05 -53.53 -4.86
C ILE A 1169 -3.76 -54.34 -5.04
N GLY A 1170 -2.65 -53.63 -5.13
CA GLY A 1170 -1.32 -54.16 -5.41
C GLY A 1170 -0.51 -54.40 -4.15
N SER A 1171 0.31 -55.45 -4.13
CA SER A 1171 1.37 -55.62 -3.14
C SER A 1171 2.61 -56.32 -3.71
N THR A 1172 3.79 -55.97 -3.18
CA THR A 1172 5.04 -56.72 -3.41
C THR A 1172 5.35 -57.77 -2.34
N ALA A 1173 4.50 -57.90 -1.31
CA ALA A 1173 4.63 -58.87 -0.22
C ALA A 1173 4.21 -60.30 -0.63
N SER A 1174 4.65 -61.30 0.15
CA SER A 1174 4.14 -62.67 0.03
C SER A 1174 2.64 -62.73 0.36
N ALA A 1175 1.91 -63.66 -0.26
CA ALA A 1175 0.46 -63.77 -0.13
C ALA A 1175 -0.06 -63.89 1.32
N GLU A 1176 0.75 -64.41 2.24
CA GLU A 1176 0.41 -64.54 3.66
C GLU A 1176 0.28 -63.19 4.40
N LYS A 1177 0.88 -62.10 3.88
CA LYS A 1177 0.79 -60.75 4.44
C LYS A 1177 -0.37 -59.93 3.85
N ASN A 1178 -1.04 -60.47 2.84
CA ASN A 1178 -2.13 -59.82 2.13
C ASN A 1178 -3.47 -60.39 2.61
N ARG A 1179 -4.33 -59.50 3.11
CA ARG A 1179 -5.67 -59.89 3.60
C ARG A 1179 -6.72 -58.88 3.16
N LEU A 1180 -7.74 -59.38 2.47
CA LEU A 1180 -8.95 -58.63 2.10
C LEU A 1180 -10.16 -59.32 2.74
N GLU A 1181 -10.85 -58.59 3.62
CA GLU A 1181 -12.06 -59.03 4.27
C GLU A 1181 -13.23 -58.10 3.93
N THR A 1182 -14.29 -58.63 3.34
CA THR A 1182 -15.46 -57.83 2.93
C THR A 1182 -16.76 -58.63 3.03
N GLY A 1183 -17.92 -57.95 3.05
CA GLY A 1183 -19.21 -58.63 2.95
C GLY A 1183 -19.37 -59.25 1.57
N THR A 1184 -19.28 -58.42 0.52
CA THR A 1184 -19.30 -58.80 -0.90
C THR A 1184 -18.22 -58.05 -1.68
N LEU A 1185 -17.75 -58.63 -2.79
CA LEU A 1185 -16.71 -58.05 -3.67
C LEU A 1185 -17.25 -57.90 -5.09
N GLY A 1186 -17.17 -56.70 -5.65
CA GLY A 1186 -17.55 -56.39 -7.02
C GLY A 1186 -16.40 -55.77 -7.82
N TRP A 1187 -16.34 -56.05 -9.12
CA TRP A 1187 -15.38 -55.42 -10.02
C TRP A 1187 -15.91 -55.19 -11.44
N SER A 1188 -15.42 -54.13 -12.07
CA SER A 1188 -15.69 -53.82 -13.48
C SER A 1188 -14.43 -53.26 -14.18
N GLY A 1189 -14.40 -53.35 -15.51
CA GLY A 1189 -13.34 -52.76 -16.34
C GLY A 1189 -13.82 -51.50 -17.05
N LEU A 1190 -12.89 -50.59 -17.37
CA LEU A 1190 -13.16 -49.39 -18.15
C LEU A 1190 -12.67 -49.58 -19.59
N ASN A 1191 -13.57 -49.37 -20.55
CA ASN A 1191 -13.25 -49.51 -21.97
C ASN A 1191 -12.62 -48.21 -22.49
N ASN A 1192 -11.36 -48.28 -22.91
CA ASN A 1192 -10.64 -47.22 -23.57
C ASN A 1192 -10.91 -47.27 -25.07
N LYS A 1193 -11.02 -46.11 -25.71
CA LYS A 1193 -11.26 -45.99 -27.15
C LYS A 1193 -10.51 -44.80 -27.73
N ALA A 1194 -10.02 -44.96 -28.94
CA ALA A 1194 -9.49 -43.90 -29.78
C ALA A 1194 -10.06 -44.10 -31.18
N GLU A 1195 -10.86 -43.16 -31.66
CA GLU A 1195 -11.46 -43.20 -33.00
C GLU A 1195 -11.24 -41.87 -33.73
N PHE A 1196 -10.91 -41.95 -35.01
CA PHE A 1196 -10.88 -40.78 -35.88
C PHE A 1196 -11.49 -41.09 -37.24
N LYS A 1197 -12.12 -40.08 -37.84
CA LYS A 1197 -12.71 -40.14 -39.18
C LYS A 1197 -12.42 -38.85 -39.93
N VAL A 1198 -11.83 -38.99 -41.12
CA VAL A 1198 -11.59 -37.87 -42.04
C VAL A 1198 -12.41 -38.10 -43.31
N GLU A 1199 -13.29 -37.16 -43.65
CA GLU A 1199 -14.05 -37.14 -44.90
C GLU A 1199 -13.55 -36.00 -45.78
N HIS A 1200 -12.85 -36.33 -46.87
CA HIS A 1200 -12.53 -35.38 -47.95
C HIS A 1200 -13.45 -35.63 -49.15
N SER A 1201 -14.02 -34.58 -49.73
CA SER A 1201 -14.79 -34.66 -50.98
C SER A 1201 -14.45 -33.46 -51.84
N GLY A 1202 -13.61 -33.66 -52.86
CA GLY A 1202 -13.16 -32.61 -53.78
C GLY A 1202 -13.24 -33.03 -55.25
N ILE A 1203 -13.74 -32.15 -56.12
CA ILE A 1203 -13.60 -32.26 -57.58
C ILE A 1203 -12.77 -31.06 -58.03
N GLY A 1204 -11.52 -31.29 -58.44
CA GLY A 1204 -10.66 -30.31 -59.09
C GLY A 1204 -10.22 -30.84 -60.44
N LEU A 1205 -10.87 -30.39 -61.51
CA LEU A 1205 -10.52 -30.73 -62.89
C LEU A 1205 -9.86 -29.51 -63.55
N SER A 1206 -8.54 -29.48 -63.63
CA SER A 1206 -7.82 -28.62 -64.57
C SER A 1206 -7.25 -29.50 -65.69
N ALA A 1207 -7.71 -29.30 -66.91
CA ALA A 1207 -7.28 -30.07 -68.07
C ALA A 1207 -5.84 -29.70 -68.47
N SER A 1208 -4.86 -30.57 -68.18
CA SER A 1208 -3.61 -30.72 -68.93
C SER A 1208 -3.13 -32.19 -68.84
N PRO A 1209 -2.52 -32.77 -69.89
CA PRO A 1209 -2.31 -34.21 -69.99
C PRO A 1209 -1.03 -34.68 -69.29
N SER A 1210 -1.12 -35.85 -68.65
CA SER A 1210 -0.05 -36.71 -68.12
C SER A 1210 0.76 -36.22 -66.91
N MET A 1211 0.24 -36.52 -65.70
CA MET A 1211 1.10 -36.77 -64.53
C MET A 1211 1.32 -38.28 -64.42
N SER A 1212 2.59 -38.71 -64.44
CA SER A 1212 2.96 -40.13 -64.32
C SER A 1212 2.83 -40.62 -62.88
N GLY A 1213 2.49 -41.91 -62.71
CA GLY A 1213 2.22 -42.55 -61.41
C GLY A 1213 3.38 -42.55 -60.40
N SER A 1214 4.58 -42.13 -60.80
CA SER A 1214 5.76 -41.99 -59.92
C SER A 1214 5.76 -40.67 -59.11
N MET A 1215 5.04 -39.65 -59.59
CA MET A 1215 4.96 -38.35 -58.90
C MET A 1215 3.92 -38.38 -57.76
N LEU A 1216 2.89 -39.23 -57.87
CA LEU A 1216 1.85 -39.41 -56.85
C LEU A 1216 2.40 -40.10 -55.58
N SER A 1217 3.32 -41.06 -55.74
CA SER A 1217 3.99 -41.73 -54.61
C SER A 1217 5.00 -40.82 -53.90
N THR A 1218 5.71 -39.97 -54.65
CA THR A 1218 6.65 -38.99 -54.07
C THR A 1218 5.91 -37.85 -53.33
N LEU A 1219 4.73 -37.45 -53.80
CA LEU A 1219 3.83 -36.51 -53.11
C LEU A 1219 3.17 -37.11 -51.85
N ALA A 1220 2.87 -38.41 -51.86
CA ALA A 1220 2.34 -39.14 -50.70
C ALA A 1220 3.39 -39.31 -49.57
N MET A 1221 4.69 -39.21 -49.88
CA MET A 1221 5.78 -39.31 -48.88
C MET A 1221 6.26 -37.95 -48.34
N THR A 1222 5.89 -36.82 -48.96
CA THR A 1222 6.46 -35.49 -48.64
C THR A 1222 5.43 -34.47 -48.14
N VAL A 1223 4.13 -34.77 -48.22
CA VAL A 1223 3.05 -33.86 -47.82
C VAL A 1223 2.01 -34.62 -46.99
N PRO A 1224 2.01 -34.51 -45.64
CA PRO A 1224 1.06 -35.22 -44.78
C PRO A 1224 -0.41 -34.97 -45.11
N SER A 1225 -0.74 -33.79 -45.66
CA SER A 1225 -2.09 -33.43 -46.11
C SER A 1225 -2.55 -34.14 -47.39
N ALA A 1226 -1.66 -34.74 -48.18
CA ALA A 1226 -2.03 -35.55 -49.35
C ALA A 1226 -2.47 -36.97 -48.96
N LEU A 1227 -2.00 -37.51 -47.82
CA LEU A 1227 -2.43 -38.81 -47.31
C LEU A 1227 -3.83 -38.75 -46.64
N MET A 1228 -4.23 -37.57 -46.16
CA MET A 1228 -5.58 -37.27 -45.64
C MET A 1228 -6.67 -37.28 -46.74
N SER A 1229 -6.28 -37.27 -48.03
CA SER A 1229 -7.19 -37.30 -49.19
C SER A 1229 -7.83 -38.67 -49.44
N LEU A 1230 -7.41 -39.74 -48.75
CA LEU A 1230 -7.91 -41.10 -48.96
C LEU A 1230 -9.15 -41.47 -48.14
N GLY A 1231 -9.73 -40.52 -47.38
CA GLY A 1231 -10.94 -40.77 -46.60
C GLY A 1231 -10.71 -41.90 -45.60
N ASN A 1232 -9.78 -41.70 -44.66
CA ASN A 1232 -9.38 -42.74 -43.72
C ASN A 1232 -10.18 -42.62 -42.41
N SER A 1233 -10.52 -43.77 -41.85
CA SER A 1233 -11.04 -43.91 -40.49
C SER A 1233 -10.22 -44.95 -39.74
N GLY A 1234 -9.88 -44.69 -38.49
CA GLY A 1234 -9.17 -45.64 -37.62
C GLY A 1234 -9.84 -45.72 -36.26
N SER A 1235 -9.82 -46.90 -35.65
CA SER A 1235 -10.30 -47.13 -34.29
C SER A 1235 -9.36 -48.09 -33.56
N ALA A 1236 -9.00 -47.77 -32.32
CA ALA A 1236 -8.31 -48.64 -31.38
C ALA A 1236 -9.10 -48.69 -30.08
N ALA A 1237 -9.14 -49.85 -29.43
CA ALA A 1237 -9.79 -50.03 -28.14
C ALA A 1237 -8.98 -50.98 -27.25
N SER A 1238 -9.02 -50.73 -25.95
CA SER A 1238 -8.46 -51.60 -24.92
C SER A 1238 -9.36 -51.55 -23.68
N THR A 1239 -9.17 -52.43 -22.71
CA THR A 1239 -9.91 -52.40 -21.44
C THR A 1239 -8.92 -52.34 -20.30
N THR A 1240 -9.11 -51.39 -19.39
CA THR A 1240 -8.39 -51.34 -18.12
C THR A 1240 -9.15 -52.18 -17.10
N TYR A 1241 -8.52 -53.25 -16.60
CA TYR A 1241 -9.14 -54.20 -15.68
C TYR A 1241 -8.88 -53.84 -14.22
N ALA A 1242 -9.72 -54.35 -13.34
CA ALA A 1242 -9.47 -54.36 -11.90
C ALA A 1242 -8.58 -55.57 -11.53
N ALA A 1243 -7.70 -55.41 -10.53
CA ALA A 1243 -6.80 -56.47 -10.09
C ALA A 1243 -6.56 -56.46 -8.57
N VAL A 1244 -6.37 -57.63 -7.97
CA VAL A 1244 -6.02 -57.78 -6.54
C VAL A 1244 -4.86 -58.77 -6.40
N SER A 1245 -3.80 -58.37 -5.69
CA SER A 1245 -2.65 -59.24 -5.45
C SER A 1245 -3.00 -60.47 -4.62
N ASP A 1246 -2.32 -61.59 -4.89
CA ASP A 1246 -2.53 -62.87 -4.21
C ASP A 1246 -2.51 -62.73 -2.68
N GLY A 1247 -3.48 -63.36 -2.02
CA GLY A 1247 -3.62 -63.28 -0.57
C GLY A 1247 -4.84 -64.01 0.00
N SER A 1248 -5.09 -63.79 1.29
CA SER A 1248 -6.27 -64.30 1.97
C SER A 1248 -7.50 -63.42 1.69
N LEU A 1249 -8.48 -63.96 0.96
CA LEU A 1249 -9.77 -63.33 0.70
C LEU A 1249 -10.85 -63.96 1.57
N LEU A 1250 -11.47 -63.16 2.46
CA LEU A 1250 -12.58 -63.59 3.31
C LEU A 1250 -13.86 -62.85 2.92
N LEU A 1251 -14.82 -63.58 2.34
CA LEU A 1251 -16.18 -63.09 2.08
C LEU A 1251 -17.11 -63.50 3.22
N ARG A 1252 -17.74 -62.51 3.86
CA ARG A 1252 -18.68 -62.75 4.96
C ARG A 1252 -20.12 -63.01 4.52
N ASP A 1253 -20.54 -62.49 3.35
CA ASP A 1253 -21.90 -62.68 2.80
C ASP A 1253 -21.85 -63.37 1.42
N THR A 1254 -21.42 -64.64 1.42
CA THR A 1254 -21.32 -65.44 0.19
C THR A 1254 -22.67 -65.68 -0.49
N ALA A 1255 -23.78 -65.56 0.24
CA ALA A 1255 -25.14 -65.70 -0.31
C ALA A 1255 -25.53 -64.50 -1.21
N LYS A 1256 -24.93 -63.32 -0.98
CA LYS A 1256 -25.14 -62.12 -1.81
C LYS A 1256 -24.00 -61.84 -2.81
N GLN A 1257 -22.97 -62.69 -2.85
CA GLN A 1257 -21.89 -62.57 -3.83
C GLN A 1257 -22.38 -62.97 -5.23
N VAL A 1258 -22.36 -62.04 -6.19
CA VAL A 1258 -22.91 -62.24 -7.54
C VAL A 1258 -21.84 -62.64 -8.57
N GLN A 1259 -20.63 -62.11 -8.46
CA GLN A 1259 -19.53 -62.37 -9.42
C GLN A 1259 -18.63 -63.52 -8.95
N ASP A 1260 -18.16 -64.34 -9.89
CA ASP A 1260 -17.23 -65.44 -9.63
C ASP A 1260 -15.81 -64.93 -9.43
N ILE A 1261 -15.29 -65.10 -8.22
CA ILE A 1261 -13.96 -64.63 -7.77
C ILE A 1261 -12.85 -65.22 -8.64
N ALA A 1262 -13.01 -66.41 -9.22
CA ALA A 1262 -12.01 -67.01 -10.11
C ALA A 1262 -11.77 -66.19 -11.39
N THR A 1263 -12.64 -65.23 -11.69
CA THR A 1263 -12.53 -64.32 -12.84
C THR A 1263 -11.93 -62.96 -12.51
N LEU A 1264 -11.58 -62.71 -11.24
CA LEU A 1264 -10.79 -61.55 -10.81
C LEU A 1264 -9.33 -61.75 -11.21
N SER A 1265 -8.69 -60.68 -11.71
CA SER A 1265 -7.29 -60.68 -12.18
C SER A 1265 -6.28 -60.45 -11.08
#